data_AF-A0A5N8VFW0-F1
#
_entry.id   AF-A0A5N8VFW0-F1
#
_cell.length_a   1.000
_cell.length_b   1.000
_cell.length_c   1.000
_cell.angle_alpha   90.00
_cell.angle_beta   90.00
_cell.angle_gamma   90.00
#
_symmetry.space_group_name_H-M   'P 1'
#
loop_
_entity.id
_entity.type
_entity.pdbx_description
1 polymer ?
#
loop_
_entity_poly.entity_id
_entity_poly.type
_entity_poly.pdbx_seq_one_letter_code
_entity_poly.pdbx_strand_id
1 'polypeptide(L)'
;MRTKPLRQRLALLLAAALGAAGLAATPVAHAADDPVEVHGLKGEYYTQSAPGAFDFHQLKATGLDPNLDFDTLEPRLAFATGQSDDVSVRWTGRIVPEKTGPTTFSIIGDNGFRLWVGDTLVIDHWVDDWDREQTGAPVELTAGKAYDIKVEYFEHYGGSNLHLRWTPPGGTKTAVPSSALLLPDGYDYDGATATAVRADGRTLRLDFAQPLAAPPADLTDHIDAVIGGATWPLGAARLDPADPRSLLITLEQPVVGNKDGTASGLADVRYDGAGGLTGKDGNVVKSFWSSGANRSTYELRTKWADEVSARNAHPEYPRPQLTRGSWQNLNGSWQFAAAQAGEQPPVGRNLGEKILVPYPVESQLSGLERHEDRMWYRRTFTVPAGWKIGSGKRLQLNFGAVDWQAEVYVNGHKVAEHQGGYDKFSADITAALKPGRTQELIVGVYDPTDAADGENPPVGKQRLDPSGIWYTPSSGIWQTVWLEPVAADHVDTLKLTPDVAAGTLTIEPQGVRAGLPVTATAYAGKHRVATVTGRSGKALTLRIPKAHLWSPDNPFLYDLKVSVGGDRVGSYFGMRSISVEKVNGVPRTVLNGKPVFMMATLDQGFWPDGLYTAPTDSALAYDLKMHKKMGFNSVRKHIKVEPDRWFYWADRLGLMVWQDMPAMTAGVNPSTAARAEYEREMKQMIDEHISSPSVVMWVTFNEGWGQYDMARIADQAKAWDPTRLVNSMSGINLGADGGTGDIIDEHGYPSPALPPHPDGRRALVSGEYGGLGLAVPGHAWSVQQSYVDVDPSTYTDDYLQKLAEVHALACKGGNGAVYTQISDVEGELNGLLTYDRKVVKLAPLFWLKPPSPGHGNLPRGRLPGPSTMMPGLLRSPP
;
A
#
# COMPACT_ATOMS: atom_id res chain seq x y z
N MET A 1 56.25 31.01 -32.90
CA MET A 1 56.44 32.27 -32.14
C MET A 1 55.07 32.82 -31.82
N ARG A 2 54.66 33.18 -30.60
CA ARG A 2 55.28 33.16 -29.27
C ARG A 2 54.11 33.16 -28.25
N THR A 3 54.16 32.21 -27.32
CA THR A 3 53.89 32.31 -25.87
C THR A 3 52.52 32.83 -25.32
N LYS A 4 51.75 31.91 -24.72
CA LYS A 4 51.18 32.02 -23.34
C LYS A 4 52.33 31.88 -22.30
N PRO A 5 52.25 32.16 -20.96
CA PRO A 5 51.12 31.88 -20.03
C PRO A 5 51.02 32.71 -18.70
N LEU A 6 50.23 32.20 -17.73
CA LEU A 6 50.11 32.50 -16.27
C LEU A 6 49.34 33.79 -15.86
N ARG A 7 48.63 33.90 -14.73
CA ARG A 7 48.00 33.03 -13.70
C ARG A 7 47.32 34.01 -12.71
N GLN A 8 46.18 33.64 -12.15
CA GLN A 8 45.65 33.97 -10.81
C GLN A 8 46.18 35.21 -10.07
N ARG A 9 45.28 36.16 -9.76
CA ARG A 9 45.11 36.88 -8.46
C ARG A 9 44.12 38.03 -8.66
N LEU A 10 42.87 37.86 -8.23
CA LEU A 10 42.07 38.93 -7.60
C LEU A 10 40.79 38.31 -7.00
N ALA A 11 40.98 37.60 -5.89
CA ALA A 11 40.01 37.53 -4.80
C ALA A 11 40.58 38.43 -3.69
N LEU A 12 39.69 39.09 -2.94
CA LEU A 12 39.94 40.11 -1.91
C LEU A 12 40.35 41.50 -2.41
N LEU A 13 39.36 42.40 -2.49
CA LEU A 13 39.35 43.74 -1.86
C LEU A 13 38.19 44.56 -2.44
N LEU A 14 36.98 44.31 -1.95
CA LEU A 14 35.86 45.26 -2.01
C LEU A 14 34.97 45.05 -0.77
N ALA A 15 35.57 45.37 0.38
CA ALA A 15 34.89 45.47 1.67
C ALA A 15 35.59 46.57 2.47
N ALA A 16 35.17 47.81 2.27
CA ALA A 16 35.28 48.92 3.22
C ALA A 16 34.81 50.24 2.57
N ALA A 17 33.99 50.98 3.32
CA ALA A 17 33.64 52.39 3.13
C ALA A 17 32.51 52.75 2.12
N LEU A 18 31.28 52.41 2.50
CA LEU A 18 30.15 53.36 2.46
C LEU A 18 29.36 53.16 3.77
N GLY A 19 29.83 53.84 4.82
CA GLY A 19 29.22 53.85 6.13
C GLY A 19 28.39 55.12 6.36
N ALA A 20 27.43 54.98 7.26
CA ALA A 20 26.68 56.04 7.96
C ALA A 20 25.58 56.79 7.18
N ALA A 21 24.52 56.04 6.85
CA ALA A 21 23.15 56.53 7.01
C ALA A 21 22.31 55.38 7.57
N GLY A 22 22.46 55.14 8.88
CA GLY A 22 21.62 54.21 9.60
C GLY A 22 20.21 54.78 9.70
N LEU A 23 19.32 54.35 8.80
CA LEU A 23 17.92 54.23 9.15
C LEU A 23 17.87 53.06 10.13
N ALA A 24 17.96 53.39 11.41
CA ALA A 24 17.47 52.49 12.46
C ALA A 24 15.98 52.27 12.14
N ALA A 25 15.68 51.16 11.47
CA ALA A 25 14.37 50.57 11.58
C ALA A 25 14.22 50.27 13.07
N THR A 26 13.53 51.15 13.78
CA THR A 26 12.96 50.81 15.08
C THR A 26 12.28 49.46 14.91
N PRO A 27 12.60 48.45 15.73
CA PRO A 27 11.81 47.24 15.71
C PRO A 27 10.39 47.71 16.02
N VAL A 28 9.49 47.58 15.05
CA VAL A 28 8.08 47.69 15.34
C VAL A 28 7.83 46.49 16.23
N ALA A 29 7.76 46.74 17.54
CA ALA A 29 7.23 45.78 18.49
C ALA A 29 5.85 45.40 17.94
N HIS A 30 5.76 44.22 17.32
CA HIS A 30 4.46 43.65 17.01
C HIS A 30 3.74 43.44 18.33
N ALA A 31 2.48 43.85 18.33
CA ALA A 31 1.59 43.89 19.47
C ALA A 31 1.54 42.53 20.17
N ALA A 32 2.38 42.36 21.19
CA ALA A 32 2.36 41.16 22.03
C ALA A 32 1.22 41.21 23.07
N ASP A 33 0.46 42.31 23.13
CA ASP A 33 -0.53 42.59 24.18
C ASP A 33 -1.97 42.73 23.67
N ASP A 34 -2.24 42.62 22.36
CA ASP A 34 -3.62 42.61 21.86
C ASP A 34 -4.31 41.27 22.24
N PRO A 35 -5.57 41.28 22.70
CA PRO A 35 -6.31 40.06 22.98
C PRO A 35 -6.46 39.23 21.70
N VAL A 36 -6.04 37.97 21.74
CA VAL A 36 -6.34 37.01 20.66
C VAL A 36 -7.78 36.56 20.85
N GLU A 37 -8.64 36.84 19.87
CA GLU A 37 -10.02 36.37 19.88
C GLU A 37 -10.06 34.86 19.68
N VAL A 38 -10.74 34.15 20.59
CA VAL A 38 -10.88 32.69 20.53
C VAL A 38 -12.13 32.35 19.73
N HIS A 39 -11.91 31.65 18.62
CA HIS A 39 -12.95 31.18 17.72
C HIS A 39 -13.42 29.76 18.05
N GLY A 40 -14.73 29.53 18.08
CA GLY A 40 -15.34 28.23 18.35
C GLY A 40 -16.55 28.30 19.28
N LEU A 41 -17.00 27.14 19.75
CA LEU A 41 -18.12 26.99 20.67
C LEU A 41 -17.67 26.35 21.98
N LYS A 42 -18.37 26.68 23.06
CA LYS A 42 -18.27 25.98 24.34
C LYS A 42 -19.04 24.66 24.22
N GLY A 43 -18.32 23.55 24.20
CA GLY A 43 -18.90 22.20 24.26
C GLY A 43 -19.05 21.72 25.70
N GLU A 44 -20.25 21.28 26.05
CA GLU A 44 -20.60 20.69 27.35
C GLU A 44 -20.99 19.23 27.12
N TYR A 45 -20.25 18.30 27.73
CA TYR A 45 -20.35 16.86 27.47
C TYR A 45 -20.97 16.14 28.66
N TYR A 46 -22.05 15.41 28.41
CA TYR A 46 -22.89 14.79 29.43
C TYR A 46 -23.01 13.28 29.19
N THR A 47 -23.00 12.48 30.25
CA THR A 47 -23.54 11.11 30.15
C THR A 47 -25.06 11.15 30.29
N GLN A 48 -25.77 10.26 29.59
CA GLN A 48 -27.21 10.07 29.72
C GLN A 48 -27.56 9.33 31.04
N SER A 49 -28.82 9.42 31.47
CA SER A 49 -29.29 8.76 32.71
C SER A 49 -29.48 7.25 32.58
N ALA A 50 -29.72 6.77 31.37
CA ALA A 50 -29.80 5.36 30.98
C ALA A 50 -29.63 5.24 29.46
N PRO A 51 -29.31 4.04 28.93
CA PRO A 51 -29.27 3.83 27.49
C PRO A 51 -30.59 4.20 26.81
N GLY A 52 -30.51 4.98 25.74
CA GLY A 52 -31.67 5.48 25.01
C GLY A 52 -32.48 6.61 25.68
N ALA A 53 -31.96 7.24 26.75
CA ALA A 53 -32.66 8.33 27.44
C ALA A 53 -32.55 9.68 26.72
N PHE A 54 -31.44 9.88 25.98
CA PHE A 54 -31.14 11.08 25.18
C PHE A 54 -31.27 12.38 25.99
N ASP A 55 -30.88 12.33 27.27
CA ASP A 55 -30.97 13.44 28.22
C ASP A 55 -29.59 13.95 28.66
N PHE A 56 -29.57 15.19 29.16
CA PHE A 56 -28.35 15.85 29.65
C PHE A 56 -28.16 15.59 31.15
N HIS A 57 -27.97 14.33 31.54
CA HIS A 57 -28.02 13.93 32.96
C HIS A 57 -26.84 14.43 33.80
N GLN A 58 -25.61 13.98 33.52
CA GLN A 58 -24.43 14.37 34.30
C GLN A 58 -23.38 15.03 33.40
N LEU A 59 -23.12 16.32 33.62
CA LEU A 59 -22.01 17.04 33.00
C LEU A 59 -20.68 16.43 33.47
N LYS A 60 -19.82 16.04 32.52
CA LYS A 60 -18.52 15.44 32.78
C LYS A 60 -17.37 16.38 32.45
N ALA A 61 -17.46 17.09 31.32
CA ALA A 61 -16.41 17.99 30.85
C ALA A 61 -16.97 19.20 30.11
N THR A 62 -16.14 20.23 30.01
CA THR A 62 -16.40 21.43 29.20
C THR A 62 -15.12 21.80 28.46
N GLY A 63 -15.21 22.18 27.19
CA GLY A 63 -14.05 22.60 26.41
C GLY A 63 -14.41 23.41 25.17
N LEU A 64 -13.39 23.60 24.32
CA LEU A 64 -13.49 24.37 23.08
C LEU A 64 -13.64 23.42 21.90
N ASP A 65 -14.67 23.66 21.09
CA ASP A 65 -14.85 23.01 19.80
C ASP A 65 -14.80 24.08 18.70
N PRO A 66 -13.68 24.19 17.95
CA PRO A 66 -13.48 25.26 16.98
C PRO A 66 -14.52 25.29 15.86
N ASN A 67 -15.03 24.12 15.47
CA ASN A 67 -16.12 23.94 14.52
C ASN A 67 -16.89 22.65 14.88
N LEU A 68 -18.02 22.42 14.21
CA LEU A 68 -18.82 21.20 14.32
C LEU A 68 -18.84 20.47 12.96
N ASP A 69 -17.67 19.97 12.55
CA ASP A 69 -17.47 19.21 11.30
C ASP A 69 -16.63 17.97 11.61
N PHE A 70 -17.28 16.92 12.11
CA PHE A 70 -16.64 15.71 12.65
C PHE A 70 -16.99 14.48 11.81
N ASP A 71 -15.97 13.82 11.26
CA ASP A 71 -16.12 12.49 10.66
C ASP A 71 -16.39 11.42 11.73
N THR A 72 -15.95 11.64 12.97
CA THR A 72 -16.28 10.87 14.17
C THR A 72 -16.05 11.70 15.44
N LEU A 73 -16.92 11.56 16.43
CA LEU A 73 -16.79 12.18 17.75
C LEU A 73 -16.24 11.22 18.82
N GLU A 74 -16.19 9.91 18.56
CA GLU A 74 -15.87 8.88 19.58
C GLU A 74 -14.64 9.20 20.43
N PRO A 75 -13.47 9.59 19.86
CA PRO A 75 -12.30 9.87 20.68
C PRO A 75 -12.55 11.01 21.66
N ARG A 76 -13.35 12.01 21.26
CA ARG A 76 -13.70 13.17 22.08
C ARG A 76 -14.73 12.80 23.14
N LEU A 77 -15.76 12.02 22.80
CA LEU A 77 -16.78 11.55 23.76
C LEU A 77 -16.15 10.69 24.86
N ALA A 78 -15.32 9.71 24.46
CA ALA A 78 -14.63 8.81 25.38
C ALA A 78 -13.72 9.58 26.35
N PHE A 79 -12.97 10.57 25.86
CA PHE A 79 -12.13 11.41 26.71
C PHE A 79 -12.95 12.29 27.66
N ALA A 80 -13.96 12.98 27.13
CA ALA A 80 -14.74 13.95 27.87
C ALA A 80 -15.64 13.30 28.94
N THR A 81 -16.12 12.08 28.69
CA THR A 81 -17.15 11.45 29.53
C THR A 81 -16.76 10.09 30.13
N GLY A 82 -15.73 9.44 29.60
CA GLY A 82 -15.34 8.07 29.94
C GLY A 82 -16.05 6.99 29.11
N GLN A 83 -16.91 7.36 28.16
CA GLN A 83 -17.65 6.46 27.26
C GLN A 83 -17.94 7.16 25.91
N SER A 84 -18.14 6.40 24.83
CA SER A 84 -18.54 6.96 23.51
C SER A 84 -20.05 6.93 23.32
N ASP A 85 -20.67 5.85 23.77
CA ASP A 85 -22.10 5.59 23.69
C ASP A 85 -22.86 6.25 24.85
N ASP A 86 -24.15 6.50 24.66
CA ASP A 86 -25.04 7.11 25.65
C ASP A 86 -24.53 8.45 26.19
N VAL A 87 -24.06 9.29 25.26
CA VAL A 87 -23.53 10.64 25.54
C VAL A 87 -24.47 11.69 24.93
N SER A 88 -24.50 12.88 25.53
CA SER A 88 -25.14 14.06 24.93
C SER A 88 -24.20 15.24 25.01
N VAL A 89 -24.19 16.06 23.96
CA VAL A 89 -23.32 17.23 23.87
C VAL A 89 -24.17 18.47 23.59
N ARG A 90 -23.85 19.56 24.30
CA ARG A 90 -24.41 20.88 24.04
C ARG A 90 -23.29 21.84 23.69
N TRP A 91 -23.36 22.41 22.49
CA TRP A 91 -22.51 23.50 22.06
C TRP A 91 -23.24 24.82 22.18
N THR A 92 -22.59 25.82 22.79
CA THR A 92 -23.12 27.18 22.92
C THR A 92 -22.07 28.21 22.53
N GLY A 93 -22.50 29.31 21.94
CA GLY A 93 -21.63 30.42 21.56
C GLY A 93 -22.37 31.44 20.71
N ARG A 94 -21.64 32.14 19.85
CA ARG A 94 -22.20 33.08 18.89
C ARG A 94 -21.74 32.77 17.48
N ILE A 95 -22.59 33.05 16.50
CA ILE A 95 -22.27 33.01 15.07
C ILE A 95 -22.25 34.42 14.49
N VAL A 96 -21.21 34.74 13.71
CA VAL A 96 -21.00 36.02 13.05
C VAL A 96 -20.96 35.78 11.52
N PRO A 97 -22.05 36.09 10.80
CA PRO A 97 -22.13 35.90 9.36
C PRO A 97 -21.27 36.95 8.63
N GLU A 98 -20.69 36.57 7.49
CA GLU A 98 -19.93 37.51 6.64
C GLU A 98 -20.83 38.30 5.67
N LYS A 99 -22.03 37.79 5.39
CA LYS A 99 -22.97 38.36 4.42
C LYS A 99 -24.34 38.58 5.05
N THR A 100 -24.97 39.69 4.67
CA THR A 100 -26.35 40.00 5.07
C THR A 100 -27.34 39.30 4.15
N GLY A 101 -28.36 38.67 4.73
CA GLY A 101 -29.50 38.07 4.03
C GLY A 101 -29.91 36.70 4.57
N PRO A 102 -30.79 35.99 3.84
CA PRO A 102 -31.27 34.66 4.23
C PRO A 102 -30.13 33.63 4.18
N THR A 103 -29.84 33.03 5.33
CA THR A 103 -28.84 31.97 5.50
C THR A 103 -29.55 30.68 5.88
N THR A 104 -29.29 29.60 5.16
CA THR A 104 -29.89 28.28 5.44
C THR A 104 -28.88 27.41 6.17
N PHE A 105 -29.27 26.77 7.26
CA PHE A 105 -28.42 25.79 7.97
C PHE A 105 -28.86 24.37 7.65
N SER A 106 -27.90 23.44 7.61
CA SER A 106 -28.16 22.01 7.56
C SER A 106 -27.26 21.25 8.51
N ILE A 107 -27.78 20.14 9.05
CA ILE A 107 -27.01 19.20 9.87
C ILE A 107 -27.26 17.80 9.33
N ILE A 108 -26.19 17.06 9.12
CA ILE A 108 -26.21 15.60 8.99
C ILE A 108 -25.33 15.05 10.11
N GLY A 109 -25.76 13.97 10.74
CA GLY A 109 -25.03 13.36 11.84
C GLY A 109 -25.54 11.94 12.10
N ASP A 110 -24.80 11.22 12.93
CA ASP A 110 -25.34 10.04 13.60
C ASP A 110 -26.37 10.49 14.65
N ASN A 111 -27.37 9.65 14.89
CA ASN A 111 -28.44 9.88 15.86
C ASN A 111 -29.10 11.29 15.79
N GLY A 112 -29.42 11.89 16.95
CA GLY A 112 -30.28 13.06 17.01
C GLY A 112 -29.55 14.37 17.30
N PHE A 113 -30.03 15.45 16.68
CA PHE A 113 -29.47 16.79 16.81
C PHE A 113 -30.52 17.91 16.71
N ARG A 114 -30.22 19.06 17.31
CA ARG A 114 -31.05 20.27 17.28
C ARG A 114 -30.19 21.52 17.14
N LEU A 115 -30.69 22.52 16.42
CA LEU A 115 -30.00 23.80 16.19
C LEU A 115 -30.91 24.97 16.54
N TRP A 116 -30.39 25.91 17.34
CA TRP A 116 -30.98 27.22 17.56
C TRP A 116 -30.04 28.32 17.06
N VAL A 117 -30.62 29.35 16.44
CA VAL A 117 -29.94 30.60 16.09
C VAL A 117 -30.77 31.76 16.63
N GLY A 118 -30.18 32.55 17.53
CA GLY A 118 -30.91 33.40 18.46
C GLY A 118 -31.92 32.58 19.27
N ASP A 119 -33.14 33.08 19.39
CA ASP A 119 -34.23 32.39 20.10
C ASP A 119 -35.02 31.41 19.21
N THR A 120 -34.59 31.18 17.96
CA THR A 120 -35.34 30.35 16.99
C THR A 120 -34.75 28.95 16.90
N LEU A 121 -35.59 27.92 17.09
CA LEU A 121 -35.27 26.53 16.77
C LEU A 121 -35.33 26.34 15.26
N VAL A 122 -34.17 26.16 14.64
CA VAL A 122 -33.97 26.10 13.18
C VAL A 122 -34.05 24.66 12.67
N ILE A 123 -33.50 23.70 13.42
CA ILE A 123 -33.55 22.26 13.11
C ILE A 123 -33.95 21.53 14.39
N ASP A 124 -34.94 20.64 14.29
CA ASP A 124 -35.39 19.78 15.37
C ASP A 124 -35.46 18.32 14.91
N HIS A 125 -34.38 17.57 15.14
CA HIS A 125 -34.27 16.17 14.75
C HIS A 125 -33.76 15.34 15.92
N TRP A 126 -34.57 15.24 16.97
CA TRP A 126 -34.25 14.46 18.17
C TRP A 126 -34.73 13.02 18.05
N VAL A 127 -34.19 12.29 17.05
CA VAL A 127 -34.61 10.92 16.68
C VAL A 127 -33.38 10.01 16.60
N ASP A 128 -33.53 8.76 17.03
CA ASP A 128 -32.50 7.72 16.99
C ASP A 128 -32.43 7.08 15.59
N ASP A 129 -31.93 7.85 14.61
CA ASP A 129 -31.58 7.40 13.26
C ASP A 129 -30.28 8.06 12.79
N TRP A 130 -29.66 7.63 11.69
CA TRP A 130 -28.33 8.10 11.29
C TRP A 130 -28.28 8.57 9.83
N ASP A 131 -27.32 9.44 9.53
CA ASP A 131 -26.97 9.94 8.19
C ASP A 131 -28.15 10.56 7.41
N ARG A 132 -29.06 11.20 8.13
CA ARG A 132 -30.21 11.92 7.54
C ARG A 132 -30.06 13.43 7.66
N GLU A 133 -29.57 14.04 6.59
CA GLU A 133 -29.43 15.51 6.54
C GLU A 133 -30.78 16.22 6.73
N GLN A 134 -30.81 17.13 7.70
CA GLN A 134 -31.91 18.05 7.93
C GLN A 134 -31.51 19.45 7.49
N THR A 135 -32.43 20.14 6.84
CA THR A 135 -32.23 21.53 6.40
C THR A 135 -33.30 22.41 7.02
N GLY A 136 -32.88 23.42 7.78
CA GLY A 136 -33.79 24.36 8.43
C GLY A 136 -34.36 25.40 7.47
N ALA A 137 -35.36 26.15 7.93
CA ALA A 137 -35.83 27.33 7.21
C ALA A 137 -34.72 28.42 7.18
N PRO A 138 -34.66 29.26 6.12
CA PRO A 138 -33.69 30.35 6.08
C PRO A 138 -33.84 31.32 7.26
N VAL A 139 -32.72 31.71 7.86
CA VAL A 139 -32.62 32.68 8.95
C VAL A 139 -32.06 33.99 8.40
N GLU A 140 -32.72 35.11 8.67
CA GLU A 140 -32.24 36.44 8.26
C GLU A 140 -31.10 36.90 9.17
N LEU A 141 -29.89 36.94 8.62
CA LEU A 141 -28.67 37.29 9.32
C LEU A 141 -28.06 38.59 8.76
N THR A 142 -27.43 39.39 9.61
CA THR A 142 -26.76 40.65 9.23
C THR A 142 -25.25 40.49 9.36
N ALA A 143 -24.51 40.80 8.29
CA ALA A 143 -23.06 40.70 8.25
C ALA A 143 -22.40 41.40 9.47
N GLY A 144 -21.47 40.73 10.13
CA GLY A 144 -20.72 41.24 11.27
C GLY A 144 -21.50 41.34 12.59
N LYS A 145 -22.82 41.04 12.60
CA LYS A 145 -23.62 40.99 13.82
C LYS A 145 -23.54 39.59 14.43
N ALA A 146 -23.17 39.49 15.70
CA ALA A 146 -23.19 38.22 16.43
C ALA A 146 -24.63 37.81 16.81
N TYR A 147 -24.93 36.53 16.67
CA TYR A 147 -26.19 35.90 17.09
C TYR A 147 -25.87 34.70 17.97
N ASP A 148 -26.61 34.46 19.04
CA ASP A 148 -26.44 33.25 19.84
C ASP A 148 -26.67 32.01 18.97
N ILE A 149 -25.86 30.98 19.17
CA ILE A 149 -26.02 29.69 18.52
C ILE A 149 -25.96 28.60 19.58
N LYS A 150 -26.88 27.65 19.50
CA LYS A 150 -26.89 26.45 20.33
C LYS A 150 -27.08 25.23 19.45
N VAL A 151 -26.23 24.23 19.63
CA VAL A 151 -26.41 22.91 19.02
C VAL A 151 -26.49 21.88 20.13
N GLU A 152 -27.43 20.96 20.03
CA GLU A 152 -27.55 19.82 20.92
C GLU A 152 -27.46 18.55 20.09
N TYR A 153 -26.81 17.52 20.62
CA TYR A 153 -26.60 16.21 19.98
C TYR A 153 -26.70 15.11 21.03
N PHE A 154 -27.16 13.93 20.65
CA PHE A 154 -26.98 12.71 21.43
C PHE A 154 -26.38 11.60 20.58
N GLU A 155 -25.54 10.80 21.23
CA GLU A 155 -24.99 9.54 20.71
C GLU A 155 -25.57 8.38 21.54
N HIS A 156 -26.02 7.33 20.87
CA HIS A 156 -26.59 6.13 21.47
C HIS A 156 -25.64 4.96 21.30
N TYR A 157 -25.41 4.51 20.07
CA TYR A 157 -24.47 3.46 19.69
C TYR A 157 -24.19 3.53 18.19
N GLY A 158 -22.99 3.13 17.77
CA GLY A 158 -22.62 3.05 16.36
C GLY A 158 -21.58 4.09 15.98
N GLY A 159 -21.79 4.78 14.85
CA GLY A 159 -20.92 5.90 14.46
C GLY A 159 -21.29 7.17 15.22
N SER A 160 -20.46 8.21 15.17
CA SER A 160 -20.75 9.47 15.88
C SER A 160 -20.38 10.71 15.06
N ASN A 161 -20.65 10.66 13.75
CA ASN A 161 -20.35 11.78 12.85
C ASN A 161 -21.33 12.96 13.10
N LEU A 162 -20.89 14.19 12.85
CA LEU A 162 -21.74 15.37 12.93
C LEU A 162 -21.18 16.51 12.08
N HIS A 163 -21.98 17.01 11.14
CA HIS A 163 -21.58 18.06 10.20
C HIS A 163 -22.59 19.23 10.20
N LEU A 164 -22.26 20.34 10.85
CA LEU A 164 -22.99 21.60 10.77
C LEU A 164 -22.55 22.40 9.53
N ARG A 165 -23.47 22.56 8.59
CA ARG A 165 -23.27 23.30 7.35
C ARG A 165 -24.18 24.52 7.28
N TRP A 166 -23.78 25.51 6.49
CA TRP A 166 -24.62 26.65 6.12
C TRP A 166 -24.54 26.96 4.63
N THR A 167 -25.57 27.61 4.09
CA THR A 167 -25.58 28.23 2.77
C THR A 167 -25.80 29.73 2.99
N PRO A 168 -24.74 30.55 2.92
CA PRO A 168 -24.86 31.99 3.08
C PRO A 168 -25.57 32.63 1.87
N PRO A 169 -26.04 33.89 1.98
CA PRO A 169 -26.73 34.60 0.91
C PRO A 169 -25.93 34.60 -0.39
N GLY A 170 -26.49 34.00 -1.45
CA GLY A 170 -25.85 33.86 -2.76
C GLY A 170 -24.59 33.00 -2.78
N GLY A 171 -24.37 32.16 -1.76
CA GLY A 171 -23.26 31.21 -1.69
C GLY A 171 -23.70 29.75 -1.90
N THR A 172 -22.76 28.84 -1.68
CA THR A 172 -22.98 27.38 -1.72
C THR A 172 -22.91 26.78 -0.31
N LYS A 173 -23.50 25.60 -0.12
CA LYS A 173 -23.45 24.86 1.14
C LYS A 173 -21.98 24.52 1.50
N THR A 174 -21.56 24.86 2.71
CA THR A 174 -20.21 24.61 3.25
C THR A 174 -20.28 24.39 4.76
N ALA A 175 -19.23 23.82 5.38
CA ALA A 175 -19.10 23.87 6.85
C ALA A 175 -19.17 25.31 7.34
N VAL A 176 -19.75 25.50 8.52
CA VAL A 176 -19.61 26.75 9.26
C VAL A 176 -18.14 26.86 9.68
N PRO A 177 -17.38 27.84 9.17
CA PRO A 177 -15.96 27.96 9.48
C PRO A 177 -15.79 28.40 10.94
N SER A 178 -14.69 27.98 11.58
CA SER A 178 -14.39 28.38 12.96
C SER A 178 -14.34 29.91 13.13
N SER A 179 -13.83 30.63 12.12
CA SER A 179 -13.80 32.10 12.09
C SER A 179 -15.17 32.77 12.18
N ALA A 180 -16.26 32.05 11.88
CA ALA A 180 -17.62 32.56 12.05
C ALA A 180 -18.18 32.30 13.45
N LEU A 181 -17.47 31.58 14.31
CA LEU A 181 -17.92 31.19 15.65
C LEU A 181 -17.12 31.92 16.72
N LEU A 182 -17.81 32.32 17.78
CA LEU A 182 -17.23 32.95 18.97
C LEU A 182 -17.73 32.27 20.23
N LEU A 183 -16.88 32.22 21.26
CA LEU A 183 -17.28 31.74 22.56
C LEU A 183 -18.44 32.57 23.17
N PRO A 184 -19.28 31.94 24.01
CA PRO A 184 -20.35 32.65 24.71
C PRO A 184 -19.76 33.62 25.74
N ASP A 185 -20.47 34.73 25.99
CA ASP A 185 -20.04 35.70 26.99
C ASP A 185 -19.88 35.05 28.37
N GLY A 186 -18.80 35.39 29.08
CA GLY A 186 -18.51 34.87 30.42
C GLY A 186 -17.84 33.49 30.47
N TYR A 187 -17.55 32.87 29.33
CA TYR A 187 -16.70 31.67 29.28
C TYR A 187 -15.24 32.05 29.00
N ASP A 188 -14.41 31.93 30.04
CA ASP A 188 -12.96 32.18 29.98
C ASP A 188 -12.23 30.87 29.69
N TYR A 189 -11.76 30.72 28.44
CA TYR A 189 -11.04 29.54 27.96
C TYR A 189 -9.53 29.81 27.95
N ASP A 190 -8.79 28.97 28.66
CA ASP A 190 -7.34 29.06 28.88
C ASP A 190 -6.55 27.92 28.22
N GLY A 191 -7.22 26.98 27.55
CA GLY A 191 -6.60 25.86 26.87
C GLY A 191 -5.99 26.20 25.49
N ALA A 192 -5.46 25.19 24.82
CA ALA A 192 -4.88 25.36 23.48
C ALA A 192 -5.96 25.65 22.43
N THR A 193 -5.84 26.77 21.73
CA THR A 193 -6.76 27.22 20.67
C THR A 193 -6.47 26.57 19.32
N ALA A 194 -5.26 26.04 19.12
CA ALA A 194 -4.89 25.28 17.92
C ALA A 194 -3.76 24.29 18.19
N THR A 195 -3.75 23.22 17.41
CA THR A 195 -2.70 22.19 17.39
C THR A 195 -2.18 22.02 15.98
N ALA A 196 -0.87 21.79 15.81
CA ALA A 196 -0.33 21.31 14.55
C ALA A 196 0.98 20.53 14.76
N VAL A 197 1.16 19.44 14.00
CA VAL A 197 2.50 18.89 13.77
C VAL A 197 3.17 19.78 12.74
N ARG A 198 4.39 20.24 13.02
CA ARG A 198 5.15 21.11 12.12
C ARG A 198 5.75 20.34 10.95
N ALA A 199 6.19 21.08 9.93
CA ALA A 199 6.85 20.55 8.73
C ALA A 199 8.05 19.63 9.02
N ASP A 200 8.78 19.85 10.12
CA ASP A 200 9.88 18.97 10.51
C ASP A 200 9.45 17.56 10.94
N GLY A 201 8.15 17.32 11.14
CA GLY A 201 7.57 16.07 11.61
C GLY A 201 7.96 15.70 13.04
N ARG A 202 8.70 16.55 13.75
CA ARG A 202 9.28 16.28 15.08
C ARG A 202 8.87 17.29 16.14
N THR A 203 8.07 18.27 15.76
CA THR A 203 7.58 19.30 16.68
C THR A 203 6.07 19.35 16.62
N LEU A 204 5.43 19.11 17.76
CA LEU A 204 4.02 19.42 18.00
C LEU A 204 3.93 20.85 18.55
N ARG A 205 3.12 21.69 17.91
CA ARG A 205 2.87 23.07 18.33
C ARG A 205 1.45 23.17 18.87
N LEU A 206 1.32 23.75 20.07
CA LEU A 206 0.06 24.15 20.68
C LEU A 206 0.05 25.67 20.80
N ASP A 207 -0.99 26.32 20.27
CA ASP A 207 -1.17 27.77 20.36
C ASP A 207 -2.22 28.12 21.41
N PHE A 208 -2.01 29.23 22.12
CA PHE A 208 -2.88 29.73 23.18
C PHE A 208 -3.26 31.20 22.90
N ALA A 209 -4.37 31.66 23.45
CA ALA A 209 -4.75 33.07 23.35
C ALA A 209 -3.86 33.96 24.23
N GLN A 210 -3.38 33.40 25.34
CA GLN A 210 -2.59 34.06 26.36
C GLN A 210 -1.11 33.64 26.33
N PRO A 211 -0.17 34.54 26.69
CA PRO A 211 1.22 34.15 26.91
C PRO A 211 1.35 33.19 28.09
N LEU A 212 2.19 32.18 27.95
CA LEU A 212 2.44 31.17 28.97
C LEU A 212 3.69 31.48 29.82
N ALA A 213 3.73 30.92 31.02
CA ALA A 213 4.97 30.81 31.80
C ALA A 213 5.83 29.64 31.27
N ALA A 214 7.08 29.55 31.72
CA ALA A 214 7.94 28.43 31.34
C ALA A 214 7.31 27.10 31.83
N PRO A 215 7.17 26.09 30.96
CA PRO A 215 6.52 24.84 31.33
C PRO A 215 7.36 24.05 32.34
N PRO A 216 6.73 23.31 33.26
CA PRO A 216 7.41 22.31 34.09
C PRO A 216 8.11 21.24 33.26
N ALA A 217 9.16 20.63 33.80
CA ALA A 217 9.97 19.63 33.08
C ALA A 217 9.20 18.31 32.82
N ASP A 218 8.23 18.01 33.68
CA ASP A 218 7.34 16.85 33.68
C ASP A 218 5.98 17.13 33.02
N LEU A 219 5.79 18.30 32.38
CA LEU A 219 4.52 18.67 31.75
C LEU A 219 4.01 17.60 30.76
N THR A 220 4.90 16.93 30.03
CA THR A 220 4.51 15.94 29.03
C THR A 220 4.02 14.62 29.60
N ASP A 221 4.25 14.34 30.90
CA ASP A 221 3.65 13.17 31.57
C ASP A 221 2.13 13.36 31.78
N HIS A 222 1.65 14.58 31.55
CA HIS A 222 0.26 15.02 31.68
C HIS A 222 -0.40 15.35 30.32
N ILE A 223 0.32 15.10 29.22
CA ILE A 223 -0.16 15.35 27.86
C ILE A 223 -0.19 14.04 27.10
N ASP A 224 -1.36 13.65 26.62
CA ASP A 224 -1.50 12.60 25.63
C ASP A 224 -1.59 13.22 24.24
N ALA A 225 -0.81 12.70 23.29
CA ALA A 225 -0.95 13.03 21.89
C ALA A 225 -1.22 11.76 21.10
N VAL A 226 -2.34 11.71 20.38
CA VAL A 226 -2.66 10.67 19.40
C VAL A 226 -2.49 11.28 18.02
N ILE A 227 -1.54 10.78 17.24
CA ILE A 227 -1.23 11.33 15.91
C ILE A 227 -1.28 10.18 14.93
N GLY A 228 -2.23 10.23 14.00
CA GLY A 228 -2.53 9.08 13.14
C GLY A 228 -2.71 7.81 13.98
N GLY A 229 -3.78 7.74 14.78
CA GLY A 229 -4.22 6.54 15.51
C GLY A 229 -3.24 5.93 16.54
N ALA A 230 -2.04 6.48 16.71
CA ALA A 230 -1.05 6.00 17.67
C ALA A 230 -0.81 7.03 18.77
N THR A 231 -0.79 6.57 20.02
CA THR A 231 -0.25 7.37 21.13
C THR A 231 1.23 7.66 20.88
N TRP A 232 1.58 8.93 20.83
CA TRP A 232 2.90 9.39 20.46
C TRP A 232 3.78 9.60 21.70
N PRO A 233 5.01 9.06 21.71
CA PRO A 233 5.97 9.38 22.76
C PRO A 233 6.40 10.86 22.66
N LEU A 234 6.18 11.60 23.73
CA LEU A 234 6.49 13.02 23.85
C LEU A 234 7.82 13.23 24.58
N GLY A 235 8.65 14.11 24.02
CA GLY A 235 9.86 14.63 24.65
C GLY A 235 9.62 16.00 25.28
N ALA A 236 10.68 16.79 25.48
CA ALA A 236 10.59 18.05 26.21
C ALA A 236 9.61 19.07 25.60
N ALA A 237 8.84 19.73 26.47
CA ALA A 237 8.02 20.91 26.17
C ALA A 237 8.79 22.21 26.46
N ARG A 238 8.64 23.21 25.60
CA ARG A 238 9.24 24.55 25.77
C ARG A 238 8.40 25.61 25.08
N LEU A 239 8.51 26.87 25.54
CA LEU A 239 7.92 27.99 24.79
C LEU A 239 8.62 28.17 23.43
N ASP A 240 7.87 28.64 22.44
CA ASP A 240 8.44 29.14 21.20
C ASP A 240 9.21 30.45 21.49
N PRO A 241 10.52 30.53 21.20
CA PRO A 241 11.29 31.76 21.39
C PRO A 241 10.76 32.95 20.58
N ALA A 242 10.01 32.69 19.51
CA ALA A 242 9.41 33.73 18.67
C ALA A 242 8.03 34.17 19.16
N ASP A 243 7.32 33.32 19.90
CA ASP A 243 5.96 33.61 20.38
C ASP A 243 5.69 32.95 21.75
N PRO A 244 5.61 33.72 22.85
CA PRO A 244 5.34 33.18 24.17
C PRO A 244 3.92 32.61 24.33
N ARG A 245 3.05 32.73 23.32
CA ARG A 245 1.72 32.09 23.25
C ARG A 245 1.76 30.68 22.66
N SER A 246 2.93 30.21 22.23
CA SER A 246 3.06 28.88 21.62
C SER A 246 3.92 27.97 22.49
N LEU A 247 3.41 26.77 22.74
CA LEU A 247 4.15 25.67 23.34
C LEU A 247 4.61 24.71 22.24
N LEU A 248 5.91 24.39 22.24
CA LEU A 248 6.53 23.43 21.34
C LEU A 248 6.91 22.18 22.12
N ILE A 249 6.37 21.04 21.71
CA ILE A 249 6.64 19.73 22.29
C ILE A 249 7.43 18.91 21.28
N THR A 250 8.53 18.30 21.73
CA THR A 250 9.34 17.42 20.88
C THR A 250 8.63 16.09 20.71
N LEU A 251 8.58 15.55 19.51
CA LEU A 251 8.09 14.20 19.22
C LEU A 251 9.29 13.27 19.08
N GLU A 252 9.35 12.18 19.85
CA GLU A 252 10.52 11.28 19.83
C GLU A 252 10.67 10.53 18.50
N GLN A 253 9.55 10.30 17.82
CA GLN A 253 9.48 9.71 16.49
C GLN A 253 8.94 10.72 15.47
N PRO A 254 9.39 10.69 14.21
CA PRO A 254 8.88 11.57 13.17
C PRO A 254 7.45 11.18 12.78
N VAL A 255 6.53 12.14 12.73
CA VAL A 255 5.18 11.93 12.19
C VAL A 255 5.27 11.84 10.68
N VAL A 256 4.66 10.82 10.09
CA VAL A 256 4.61 10.64 8.65
C VAL A 256 3.65 11.66 8.05
N GLY A 257 4.09 12.33 6.99
CA GLY A 257 3.27 13.24 6.20
C GLY A 257 3.50 13.00 4.71
N ASN A 258 3.58 14.08 3.92
CA ASN A 258 3.86 14.05 2.49
C ASN A 258 4.73 15.24 2.10
N LYS A 259 5.37 15.22 0.92
CA LYS A 259 6.26 16.30 0.46
C LYS A 259 5.73 17.73 0.60
N ASP A 260 4.40 17.91 0.57
CA ASP A 260 3.74 19.22 0.58
C ASP A 260 3.18 19.65 1.96
N GLY A 261 3.25 18.79 2.99
CA GLY A 261 2.70 19.07 4.33
C GLY A 261 1.17 19.18 4.36
N THR A 262 0.52 18.44 3.45
CA THR A 262 -0.93 18.37 3.27
C THR A 262 -1.50 16.98 3.56
N ALA A 263 -0.67 16.08 4.09
CA ALA A 263 -1.09 14.74 4.45
C ALA A 263 -2.34 14.77 5.34
N SER A 264 -3.26 13.88 5.05
CA SER A 264 -4.44 13.62 5.87
C SER A 264 -4.04 13.07 7.25
N GLY A 265 -4.95 13.17 8.21
CA GLY A 265 -4.72 12.81 9.59
C GLY A 265 -4.54 14.03 10.51
N LEU A 266 -5.02 13.87 11.74
CA LEU A 266 -4.96 14.89 12.78
C LEU A 266 -3.95 14.49 13.86
N ALA A 267 -3.45 15.51 14.56
CA ALA A 267 -2.83 15.38 15.86
C ALA A 267 -3.84 15.79 16.92
N ASP A 268 -4.32 14.82 17.67
CA ASP A 268 -5.25 15.00 18.78
C ASP A 268 -4.46 15.05 20.08
N VAL A 269 -4.59 16.16 20.80
CA VAL A 269 -3.84 16.43 22.03
C VAL A 269 -4.79 16.61 23.18
N ARG A 270 -4.44 16.03 24.33
CA ARG A 270 -5.21 16.09 25.57
C ARG A 270 -4.26 16.44 26.71
N TYR A 271 -4.67 17.40 27.52
CA TYR A 271 -3.98 17.77 28.75
C TYR A 271 -4.93 17.59 29.94
N ASP A 272 -4.46 16.91 30.99
CA ASP A 272 -5.29 16.54 32.14
C ASP A 272 -5.52 17.67 33.16
N GLY A 273 -4.83 18.81 33.01
CA GLY A 273 -4.91 19.95 33.93
C GLY A 273 -4.00 19.87 35.16
N ALA A 274 -3.25 18.78 35.34
CA ALA A 274 -2.44 18.51 36.54
C ALA A 274 -0.93 18.75 36.35
N GLY A 275 -0.45 19.00 35.12
CA GLY A 275 0.97 19.20 34.80
C GLY A 275 1.54 20.59 35.10
N GLY A 276 0.89 21.40 35.92
CA GLY A 276 1.41 22.69 36.40
C GLY A 276 1.57 23.79 35.33
N LEU A 277 0.93 23.64 34.17
CA LEU A 277 0.93 24.66 33.12
C LEU A 277 0.21 25.93 33.59
N THR A 278 0.84 27.09 33.41
CA THR A 278 0.30 28.38 33.83
C THR A 278 0.47 29.45 32.76
N GLY A 279 -0.46 30.40 32.73
CA GLY A 279 -0.29 31.67 32.02
C GLY A 279 0.82 32.51 32.66
N LYS A 280 1.33 33.49 31.92
CA LYS A 280 2.32 34.47 32.43
C LYS A 280 1.77 35.31 33.60
N ASP A 281 0.45 35.40 33.71
CA ASP A 281 -0.29 36.01 34.82
C ASP A 281 -0.36 35.13 36.08
N GLY A 282 0.10 33.88 36.01
CA GLY A 282 0.09 32.90 37.10
C GLY A 282 -1.19 32.09 37.22
N ASN A 283 -2.17 32.29 36.33
CA ASN A 283 -3.39 31.48 36.31
C ASN A 283 -3.08 30.07 35.79
N VAL A 284 -3.63 29.05 36.44
CA VAL A 284 -3.46 27.64 36.04
C VAL A 284 -4.30 27.37 34.80
N VAL A 285 -3.67 26.81 33.77
CA VAL A 285 -4.37 26.31 32.58
C VAL A 285 -5.11 25.03 32.96
N LYS A 286 -6.42 24.99 32.72
CA LYS A 286 -7.27 23.83 32.99
C LYS A 286 -7.03 22.70 31.98
N SER A 287 -7.67 21.56 32.20
CA SER A 287 -7.68 20.49 31.21
C SER A 287 -8.27 20.98 29.89
N PHE A 288 -7.70 20.50 28.79
CA PHE A 288 -8.18 20.82 27.45
C PHE A 288 -7.93 19.67 26.48
N TRP A 289 -8.65 19.70 25.37
CA TRP A 289 -8.32 18.96 24.16
C TRP A 289 -8.12 19.94 23.01
N SER A 290 -7.28 19.56 22.06
CA SER A 290 -7.09 20.32 20.84
C SER A 290 -6.64 19.40 19.71
N SER A 291 -7.27 19.55 18.55
CA SER A 291 -7.00 18.75 17.36
C SER A 291 -6.49 19.66 16.26
N GLY A 292 -5.55 19.19 15.44
CA GLY A 292 -5.23 19.94 14.23
C GLY A 292 -4.30 19.23 13.27
N ALA A 293 -3.97 19.94 12.19
CA ALA A 293 -3.43 19.33 10.99
C ALA A 293 -2.02 18.75 11.19
N ASN A 294 -1.77 17.63 10.54
CA ASN A 294 -0.43 17.12 10.30
C ASN A 294 0.23 17.89 9.14
N ARG A 295 1.20 18.77 9.43
CA ARG A 295 1.96 19.49 8.40
C ARG A 295 3.31 18.87 8.09
N SER A 296 3.60 17.68 8.61
CA SER A 296 4.89 17.02 8.43
C SER A 296 5.22 16.83 6.95
N THR A 297 6.48 17.05 6.58
CA THR A 297 7.02 16.70 5.27
C THR A 297 7.92 15.47 5.33
N TYR A 298 7.85 14.70 6.42
CA TYR A 298 8.60 13.46 6.57
C TYR A 298 7.86 12.31 5.86
N GLU A 299 8.52 11.72 4.87
CA GLU A 299 7.97 10.61 4.09
C GLU A 299 8.59 9.30 4.53
N LEU A 300 7.77 8.23 4.59
CA LEU A 300 8.28 6.91 4.93
C LEU A 300 9.22 6.39 3.85
N ARG A 301 10.37 5.89 4.29
CA ARG A 301 11.38 5.27 3.43
C ARG A 301 11.90 4.01 4.05
N THR A 302 12.06 2.99 3.22
CA THR A 302 12.82 1.79 3.55
C THR A 302 14.31 2.10 3.48
N LYS A 303 15.12 1.31 4.17
CA LYS A 303 16.59 1.44 4.10
C LYS A 303 17.17 1.23 2.69
N TRP A 304 16.46 0.51 1.82
CA TRP A 304 16.95 0.20 0.47
C TRP A 304 16.73 1.36 -0.49
N ALA A 305 15.74 2.20 -0.26
CA ALA A 305 15.54 3.40 -1.07
C ALA A 305 16.75 4.35 -1.02
N ASP A 306 17.48 4.36 0.10
CA ASP A 306 18.70 5.16 0.26
C ASP A 306 19.90 4.60 -0.53
N GLU A 307 19.80 3.34 -1.00
CA GLU A 307 20.80 2.70 -1.86
C GLU A 307 20.54 2.94 -3.36
N VAL A 308 19.35 3.46 -3.71
CA VAL A 308 18.91 3.63 -5.10
C VAL A 308 19.49 4.91 -5.72
N SER A 309 19.94 4.79 -6.96
CA SER A 309 20.36 5.91 -7.80
C SER A 309 20.09 5.62 -9.27
N ALA A 310 20.23 6.65 -10.11
CA ALA A 310 20.13 6.51 -11.56
C ALA A 310 21.13 5.54 -12.21
N ARG A 311 22.14 5.03 -11.48
CA ARG A 311 23.17 4.12 -12.00
C ARG A 311 22.96 2.66 -11.61
N ASN A 312 22.08 2.38 -10.66
CA ASN A 312 21.89 1.05 -10.07
C ASN A 312 20.42 0.73 -9.77
N ALA A 313 19.47 1.36 -10.48
CA ALA A 313 18.07 0.97 -10.40
C ALA A 313 17.87 -0.42 -11.05
N HIS A 314 17.65 -1.45 -10.22
CA HIS A 314 17.47 -2.86 -10.61
C HIS A 314 18.51 -3.35 -11.65
N PRO A 315 19.81 -3.46 -11.29
CA PRO A 315 20.88 -3.79 -12.22
C PRO A 315 20.93 -5.28 -12.59
N GLU A 316 20.13 -6.13 -11.95
CA GLU A 316 20.09 -7.56 -12.20
C GLU A 316 19.49 -7.87 -13.58
N TYR A 317 19.86 -9.03 -14.14
CA TYR A 317 19.23 -9.49 -15.39
C TYR A 317 17.76 -9.88 -15.13
N PRO A 318 16.79 -9.34 -15.89
CA PRO A 318 15.37 -9.43 -15.51
C PRO A 318 14.72 -10.82 -15.66
N ARG A 319 15.30 -11.74 -16.45
CA ARG A 319 14.65 -13.03 -16.80
C ARG A 319 15.41 -14.27 -16.32
N PRO A 320 15.34 -14.63 -15.03
CA PRO A 320 16.04 -15.80 -14.47
C PRO A 320 15.78 -17.14 -15.20
N GLN A 321 14.60 -17.32 -15.80
CA GLN A 321 14.26 -18.54 -16.56
C GLN A 321 14.58 -18.46 -18.07
N LEU A 322 15.16 -17.36 -18.55
CA LEU A 322 15.59 -17.20 -19.93
C LEU A 322 16.84 -16.32 -20.02
N THR A 323 17.96 -16.83 -19.51
CA THR A 323 19.22 -16.10 -19.39
C THR A 323 20.03 -16.09 -20.67
N ARG A 324 20.56 -14.91 -20.99
CA ARG A 324 21.52 -14.68 -22.09
C ARG A 324 22.75 -13.96 -21.55
N GLY A 325 23.92 -14.28 -22.11
CA GLY A 325 25.19 -13.72 -21.64
C GLY A 325 25.48 -12.28 -22.09
N SER A 326 24.69 -11.74 -23.03
CA SER A 326 24.84 -10.37 -23.52
C SER A 326 23.50 -9.67 -23.46
N TRP A 327 23.47 -8.50 -22.81
CA TRP A 327 22.30 -7.65 -22.65
C TRP A 327 22.76 -6.27 -22.15
N GLN A 328 21.85 -5.29 -22.14
CA GLN A 328 22.11 -3.97 -21.58
C GLN A 328 20.86 -3.47 -20.86
N ASN A 329 21.03 -3.10 -19.59
CA ASN A 329 19.98 -2.47 -18.79
C ASN A 329 19.71 -1.04 -19.30
N LEU A 330 18.43 -0.68 -19.45
CA LEU A 330 17.97 0.65 -19.81
C LEU A 330 17.24 1.39 -18.67
N ASN A 331 17.30 0.91 -17.45
CA ASN A 331 16.88 1.66 -16.26
C ASN A 331 17.79 2.88 -16.02
N GLY A 332 17.41 3.68 -15.03
CA GLY A 332 18.10 4.92 -14.64
C GLY A 332 17.30 6.15 -15.03
N SER A 333 17.97 7.30 -15.16
CA SER A 333 17.29 8.55 -15.49
C SER A 333 16.82 8.57 -16.95
N TRP A 334 15.56 8.92 -17.14
CA TRP A 334 14.93 9.25 -18.42
C TRP A 334 14.41 10.69 -18.37
N GLN A 335 14.19 11.29 -19.53
CA GLN A 335 13.44 12.54 -19.64
C GLN A 335 11.93 12.23 -19.59
N PHE A 336 11.14 13.13 -19.03
CA PHE A 336 9.71 12.97 -18.80
C PHE A 336 8.93 14.25 -19.15
N ALA A 337 7.68 14.09 -19.58
CA ALA A 337 6.66 15.13 -19.62
C ALA A 337 5.26 14.49 -19.55
N ALA A 338 4.32 15.18 -18.91
CA ALA A 338 2.90 14.94 -19.09
C ALA A 338 2.51 15.07 -20.58
N ALA A 339 1.46 14.38 -20.99
CA ALA A 339 0.98 14.37 -22.36
C ALA A 339 -0.53 14.65 -22.44
N GLN A 340 -0.99 15.04 -23.62
CA GLN A 340 -2.42 15.19 -23.91
C GLN A 340 -2.93 14.09 -24.84
N ALA A 341 -4.23 13.79 -24.76
CA ALA A 341 -4.87 12.86 -25.68
C ALA A 341 -4.66 13.30 -27.15
N GLY A 342 -4.16 12.39 -27.98
CA GLY A 342 -3.88 12.64 -29.40
C GLY A 342 -2.58 13.41 -29.69
N GLU A 343 -1.78 13.75 -28.66
CA GLU A 343 -0.47 14.36 -28.84
C GLU A 343 0.47 13.44 -29.64
N GLN A 344 1.25 14.02 -30.55
CA GLN A 344 2.22 13.27 -31.36
C GLN A 344 3.51 13.01 -30.56
N PRO A 345 4.21 11.89 -30.80
CA PRO A 345 5.43 11.57 -30.07
C PRO A 345 6.49 12.69 -30.23
N PRO A 346 7.20 13.08 -29.15
CA PRO A 346 8.14 14.21 -29.15
C PRO A 346 9.49 13.87 -29.82
N VAL A 347 9.45 13.37 -31.06
CA VAL A 347 10.63 12.92 -31.83
C VAL A 347 11.66 14.03 -31.98
N GLY A 348 12.91 13.76 -31.59
CA GLY A 348 14.01 14.71 -31.65
C GLY A 348 13.92 15.89 -30.68
N ARG A 349 12.95 15.91 -29.76
CA ARG A 349 12.76 16.97 -28.75
C ARG A 349 13.15 16.47 -27.37
N ASN A 350 13.80 17.33 -26.59
CA ASN A 350 14.03 17.03 -25.17
C ASN A 350 12.75 17.31 -24.36
N LEU A 351 12.52 16.52 -23.32
CA LEU A 351 11.45 16.75 -22.35
C LEU A 351 11.98 17.51 -21.13
N GLY A 352 11.09 18.21 -20.44
CA GLY A 352 11.44 19.21 -19.41
C GLY A 352 11.82 18.62 -18.06
N GLU A 353 11.31 17.43 -17.74
CA GLU A 353 11.50 16.79 -16.44
C GLU A 353 12.33 15.52 -16.54
N LYS A 354 12.62 14.90 -15.40
CA LYS A 354 13.33 13.62 -15.32
C LYS A 354 12.60 12.69 -14.38
N ILE A 355 12.63 11.42 -14.74
CA ILE A 355 12.08 10.31 -13.96
C ILE A 355 13.13 9.20 -13.82
N LEU A 356 13.14 8.53 -12.68
CA LEU A 356 13.94 7.33 -12.47
C LEU A 356 13.13 6.08 -12.87
N VAL A 357 13.50 5.46 -13.99
CA VAL A 357 12.93 4.17 -14.41
C VAL A 357 13.67 3.04 -13.70
N PRO A 358 12.98 2.04 -13.12
CA PRO A 358 11.59 1.69 -13.42
C PRO A 358 10.62 1.95 -12.25
N TYR A 359 10.65 3.12 -11.61
CA TYR A 359 9.70 3.41 -10.52
C TYR A 359 8.46 4.14 -11.06
N PRO A 360 7.24 3.81 -10.57
CA PRO A 360 6.00 4.46 -11.00
C PRO A 360 6.01 5.98 -10.85
N VAL A 361 5.26 6.71 -11.68
CA VAL A 361 5.24 8.19 -11.66
C VAL A 361 4.93 8.74 -10.27
N GLU A 362 3.99 8.14 -9.58
CA GLU A 362 3.48 8.52 -8.26
C GLU A 362 4.48 8.20 -7.11
N SER A 363 5.47 7.36 -7.36
CA SER A 363 6.40 6.93 -6.31
C SER A 363 7.48 7.98 -5.98
N GLN A 364 7.92 8.00 -4.72
CA GLN A 364 9.01 8.86 -4.27
C GLN A 364 10.33 8.61 -5.02
N LEU A 365 10.64 7.34 -5.32
CA LEU A 365 11.87 6.97 -6.03
C LEU A 365 11.88 7.43 -7.50
N SER A 366 10.72 7.70 -8.10
CA SER A 366 10.63 8.26 -9.46
C SER A 366 11.13 9.71 -9.51
N GLY A 367 10.90 10.45 -8.42
CA GLY A 367 11.18 11.87 -8.25
C GLY A 367 10.06 12.82 -8.74
N LEU A 368 8.88 12.31 -9.08
CA LEU A 368 7.75 13.12 -9.56
C LEU A 368 6.59 13.21 -8.55
N GLU A 369 6.15 12.09 -7.98
CA GLU A 369 5.15 12.01 -6.91
C GLU A 369 3.85 12.75 -7.25
N ARG A 370 3.30 12.46 -8.43
CA ARG A 370 2.00 12.95 -8.89
C ARG A 370 1.42 11.98 -9.91
N HIS A 371 0.10 12.02 -10.08
CA HIS A 371 -0.57 11.24 -11.10
C HIS A 371 -0.57 11.97 -12.44
N GLU A 372 -0.47 11.21 -13.53
CA GLU A 372 -0.62 11.66 -14.91
C GLU A 372 -1.32 10.55 -15.70
N ASP A 373 -2.52 10.79 -16.25
CA ASP A 373 -3.19 9.78 -17.07
C ASP A 373 -2.38 9.46 -18.33
N ARG A 374 -1.67 10.46 -18.87
CA ARG A 374 -0.92 10.37 -20.14
C ARG A 374 0.44 11.01 -20.01
N MET A 375 1.46 10.34 -20.54
CA MET A 375 2.84 10.77 -20.36
C MET A 375 3.77 10.31 -21.47
N TRP A 376 4.85 11.07 -21.67
CA TRP A 376 5.97 10.73 -22.55
C TRP A 376 7.25 10.52 -21.77
N TYR A 377 7.90 9.39 -22.03
CA TYR A 377 9.27 9.09 -21.61
C TYR A 377 10.21 9.22 -22.80
N ARG A 378 11.43 9.71 -22.55
CA ARG A 378 12.49 9.72 -23.56
C ARG A 378 13.85 9.36 -22.98
N ARG A 379 14.59 8.48 -23.67
CA ARG A 379 16.02 8.29 -23.42
C ARG A 379 16.82 8.12 -24.71
N THR A 380 18.13 8.16 -24.56
CA THR A 380 19.04 7.74 -25.63
C THR A 380 19.88 6.55 -25.21
N PHE A 381 20.29 5.73 -26.18
CA PHE A 381 21.16 4.57 -25.95
C PHE A 381 22.12 4.34 -27.12
N THR A 382 23.17 3.56 -26.89
CA THR A 382 24.12 3.15 -27.91
C THR A 382 24.20 1.63 -27.96
N VAL A 383 24.11 1.05 -29.15
CA VAL A 383 24.26 -0.40 -29.34
C VAL A 383 25.75 -0.76 -29.35
N PRO A 384 26.22 -1.68 -28.49
CA PRO A 384 27.62 -2.11 -28.50
C PRO A 384 28.04 -2.70 -29.86
N ALA A 385 29.13 -2.19 -30.44
CA ALA A 385 29.62 -2.63 -31.76
C ALA A 385 29.91 -4.15 -31.82
N GLY A 386 30.34 -4.74 -30.70
CA GLY A 386 30.60 -6.18 -30.59
C GLY A 386 29.38 -7.08 -30.72
N TRP A 387 28.15 -6.52 -30.65
CA TRP A 387 26.92 -7.31 -30.76
C TRP A 387 26.58 -7.70 -32.20
N LYS A 388 27.18 -7.07 -33.22
CA LYS A 388 26.98 -7.39 -34.65
C LYS A 388 25.50 -7.37 -35.09
N ILE A 389 24.73 -6.43 -34.54
CA ILE A 389 23.32 -6.23 -34.91
C ILE A 389 23.23 -5.87 -36.41
N GLY A 390 22.30 -6.49 -37.13
CA GLY A 390 22.15 -6.34 -38.58
C GLY A 390 23.16 -7.16 -39.41
N SER A 391 24.09 -7.88 -38.78
CA SER A 391 25.07 -8.76 -39.43
C SER A 391 25.07 -10.15 -38.77
N GLY A 392 23.89 -10.77 -38.72
CA GLY A 392 23.65 -12.11 -38.16
C GLY A 392 22.99 -12.14 -36.78
N LYS A 393 22.80 -10.97 -36.15
CA LYS A 393 22.00 -10.81 -34.93
C LYS A 393 20.92 -9.74 -35.09
N ARG A 394 19.84 -9.90 -34.33
CA ARG A 394 18.76 -8.92 -34.16
C ARG A 394 18.84 -8.31 -32.76
N LEU A 395 18.22 -7.16 -32.56
CA LEU A 395 18.19 -6.46 -31.28
C LEU A 395 16.76 -6.39 -30.76
N GLN A 396 16.49 -7.11 -29.69
CA GLN A 396 15.24 -7.01 -28.95
C GLN A 396 15.33 -5.88 -27.92
N LEU A 397 14.32 -5.02 -27.92
CA LEU A 397 14.00 -4.11 -26.82
C LEU A 397 12.87 -4.75 -26.01
N ASN A 398 13.06 -4.87 -24.70
CA ASN A 398 12.15 -5.60 -23.81
C ASN A 398 11.71 -4.68 -22.67
N PHE A 399 10.45 -4.84 -22.24
CA PHE A 399 9.84 -4.18 -21.11
C PHE A 399 9.30 -5.24 -20.15
N GLY A 400 9.55 -5.08 -18.85
CA GLY A 400 9.01 -6.00 -17.85
C GLY A 400 7.51 -5.80 -17.65
N ALA A 401 7.07 -4.55 -17.61
CA ALA A 401 5.69 -4.10 -17.53
C ALA A 401 5.67 -2.57 -17.70
N VAL A 402 4.58 -2.05 -18.26
CA VAL A 402 4.28 -0.62 -18.37
C VAL A 402 2.79 -0.47 -18.12
N ASP A 403 2.38 0.26 -17.08
CA ASP A 403 0.98 0.41 -16.73
C ASP A 403 0.40 1.68 -17.40
N TRP A 404 -0.64 1.63 -18.25
CA TRP A 404 -1.37 0.45 -18.71
C TRP A 404 -1.29 0.19 -20.22
N GLN A 405 -1.36 1.24 -21.05
CA GLN A 405 -1.18 1.18 -22.50
C GLN A 405 0.09 1.89 -22.91
N ALA A 406 0.93 1.24 -23.72
CA ALA A 406 2.21 1.78 -24.15
C ALA A 406 2.38 1.84 -25.66
N GLU A 407 2.96 2.93 -26.15
CA GLU A 407 3.45 3.06 -27.52
C GLU A 407 4.96 3.30 -27.53
N VAL A 408 5.70 2.51 -28.29
CA VAL A 408 7.17 2.58 -28.29
C VAL A 408 7.70 3.03 -29.64
N TYR A 409 8.58 4.03 -29.63
CA TYR A 409 9.21 4.60 -30.81
C TYR A 409 10.74 4.54 -30.70
N VAL A 410 11.39 4.08 -31.76
CA VAL A 410 12.86 4.17 -31.91
C VAL A 410 13.18 5.03 -33.11
N ASN A 411 13.94 6.11 -32.88
CA ASN A 411 14.33 7.08 -33.92
C ASN A 411 13.15 7.66 -34.73
N GLY A 412 11.99 7.79 -34.10
CA GLY A 412 10.75 8.28 -34.73
C GLY A 412 9.91 7.21 -35.44
N HIS A 413 10.35 5.95 -35.45
CA HIS A 413 9.56 4.83 -35.97
C HIS A 413 8.84 4.13 -34.83
N LYS A 414 7.52 3.97 -34.93
CA LYS A 414 6.75 3.14 -34.00
C LYS A 414 7.17 1.68 -34.18
N VAL A 415 7.62 1.05 -33.10
CA VAL A 415 8.14 -0.33 -33.09
C VAL A 415 7.28 -1.29 -32.28
N ALA A 416 6.45 -0.78 -31.37
CA ALA A 416 5.57 -1.59 -30.54
C ALA A 416 4.33 -0.80 -30.08
N GLU A 417 3.26 -1.54 -29.82
CA GLU A 417 2.12 -1.14 -28.99
C GLU A 417 1.90 -2.26 -27.97
N HIS A 418 1.51 -1.90 -26.76
CA HIS A 418 1.17 -2.85 -25.69
C HIS A 418 -0.02 -2.37 -24.90
N GLN A 419 -0.82 -3.30 -24.40
CA GLN A 419 -1.94 -3.06 -23.49
C GLN A 419 -1.90 -4.17 -22.45
N GLY A 420 -1.81 -3.79 -21.18
CA GLY A 420 -1.65 -4.70 -20.05
C GLY A 420 -0.62 -4.16 -19.05
N GLY A 421 -1.01 -4.10 -17.77
CA GLY A 421 -0.25 -3.40 -16.73
C GLY A 421 0.79 -4.26 -16.05
N TYR A 422 0.71 -5.58 -16.21
CA TYR A 422 1.43 -6.56 -15.39
C TYR A 422 2.22 -7.59 -16.21
N ASP A 423 2.14 -7.55 -17.54
CA ASP A 423 2.77 -8.51 -18.44
C ASP A 423 3.91 -7.88 -19.27
N LYS A 424 4.80 -8.75 -19.76
CA LYS A 424 6.02 -8.35 -20.48
C LYS A 424 5.78 -8.33 -21.98
N PHE A 425 6.40 -7.36 -22.65
CA PHE A 425 6.39 -7.26 -24.11
C PHE A 425 7.74 -6.89 -24.68
N SER A 426 7.92 -7.11 -25.98
CA SER A 426 9.19 -6.91 -26.66
C SER A 426 9.00 -6.47 -28.10
N ALA A 427 10.01 -5.80 -28.66
CA ALA A 427 10.04 -5.38 -30.04
C ALA A 427 11.42 -5.56 -30.66
N ASP A 428 11.46 -6.14 -31.86
CA ASP A 428 12.68 -6.16 -32.65
C ASP A 428 12.91 -4.79 -33.29
N ILE A 429 13.88 -4.06 -32.73
CA ILE A 429 14.18 -2.69 -33.16
C ILE A 429 15.27 -2.64 -34.23
N THR A 430 15.75 -3.78 -34.74
CA THR A 430 16.90 -3.86 -35.67
C THR A 430 16.75 -2.94 -36.88
N ALA A 431 15.58 -2.90 -37.50
CA ALA A 431 15.32 -2.09 -38.70
C ALA A 431 15.20 -0.58 -38.41
N ALA A 432 14.88 -0.20 -37.16
CA ALA A 432 14.73 1.19 -36.75
C ALA A 432 16.06 1.84 -36.33
N LEU A 433 17.14 1.05 -36.18
CA LEU A 433 18.44 1.54 -35.75
C LEU A 433 19.13 2.38 -36.82
N LYS A 434 19.87 3.39 -36.37
CA LYS A 434 20.83 4.17 -37.17
C LYS A 434 22.25 3.67 -36.86
N PRO A 435 22.88 2.82 -37.71
CA PRO A 435 24.16 2.18 -37.38
C PRO A 435 25.26 3.19 -36.99
N GLY A 436 26.02 2.86 -35.94
CA GLY A 436 27.14 3.68 -35.46
C GLY A 436 26.75 5.00 -34.78
N ARG A 437 25.45 5.24 -34.52
CA ARG A 437 24.95 6.45 -33.86
C ARG A 437 24.32 6.15 -32.51
N THR A 438 24.12 7.20 -31.73
CA THR A 438 23.19 7.19 -30.60
C THR A 438 21.75 7.06 -31.12
N GLN A 439 20.97 6.20 -30.49
CA GLN A 439 19.57 5.94 -30.80
C GLN A 439 18.68 6.73 -29.84
N GLU A 440 17.53 7.17 -30.33
CA GLU A 440 16.46 7.76 -29.52
C GLU A 440 15.39 6.70 -29.24
N LEU A 441 14.96 6.61 -27.98
CA LEU A 441 13.85 5.81 -27.50
C LEU A 441 12.81 6.74 -26.88
N ILE A 442 11.57 6.67 -27.35
CA ILE A 442 10.41 7.37 -26.80
C ILE A 442 9.35 6.33 -26.45
N VAL A 443 8.72 6.49 -25.29
CA VAL A 443 7.60 5.65 -24.84
C VAL A 443 6.47 6.57 -24.44
N GLY A 444 5.31 6.42 -25.07
CA GLY A 444 4.06 7.05 -24.64
C GLY A 444 3.29 6.08 -23.77
N VAL A 445 2.71 6.57 -22.68
CA VAL A 445 1.90 5.74 -21.78
C VAL A 445 0.56 6.41 -21.52
N TYR A 446 -0.50 5.59 -21.47
CA TYR A 446 -1.83 5.96 -20.99
C TYR A 446 -2.27 4.98 -19.91
N ASP A 447 -2.69 5.52 -18.78
CA ASP A 447 -3.22 4.76 -17.65
C ASP A 447 -4.43 5.52 -17.07
N PRO A 448 -5.66 5.05 -17.28
CA PRO A 448 -6.83 5.66 -16.68
C PRO A 448 -7.00 5.30 -15.19
N THR A 449 -6.24 4.32 -14.68
CA THR A 449 -6.47 3.69 -13.37
C THR A 449 -7.95 3.34 -13.22
N ASP A 450 -8.69 4.05 -12.37
CA ASP A 450 -10.12 3.89 -12.11
C ASP A 450 -10.95 5.15 -12.45
N ALA A 451 -10.45 6.00 -13.36
CA ALA A 451 -11.15 7.19 -13.83
C ALA A 451 -12.59 6.86 -14.29
N ALA A 452 -13.56 7.64 -13.82
CA ALA A 452 -14.98 7.35 -14.02
C ALA A 452 -15.42 7.35 -15.50
N ASP A 453 -14.74 8.10 -16.35
CA ASP A 453 -14.95 8.17 -17.80
C ASP A 453 -13.89 7.41 -18.62
N GLY A 454 -12.97 6.71 -17.95
CA GLY A 454 -11.93 5.89 -18.54
C GLY A 454 -12.34 4.44 -18.80
N GLU A 455 -11.43 3.69 -19.41
CA GLU A 455 -11.51 2.23 -19.44
C GLU A 455 -11.39 1.63 -18.03
N ASN A 456 -11.85 0.39 -17.84
CA ASN A 456 -11.75 -0.34 -16.58
C ASN A 456 -10.75 -1.52 -16.73
N PRO A 457 -9.43 -1.24 -16.76
CA PRO A 457 -8.43 -2.29 -16.80
C PRO A 457 -8.34 -3.05 -15.47
N PRO A 458 -7.65 -4.20 -15.43
CA PRO A 458 -7.18 -4.77 -14.18
C PRO A 458 -6.27 -3.76 -13.45
N VAL A 459 -6.68 -3.31 -12.26
CA VAL A 459 -5.98 -2.27 -11.46
C VAL A 459 -5.54 -2.77 -10.08
N GLY A 460 -5.98 -3.96 -9.67
CA GLY A 460 -5.81 -4.42 -8.31
C GLY A 460 -6.40 -3.41 -7.32
N LYS A 461 -5.58 -2.91 -6.39
CA LYS A 461 -5.96 -1.94 -5.36
C LYS A 461 -5.64 -0.48 -5.69
N GLN A 462 -5.13 -0.16 -6.87
CA GLN A 462 -4.84 1.22 -7.27
C GLN A 462 -6.12 2.05 -7.36
N ARG A 463 -6.16 3.23 -6.74
CA ARG A 463 -7.29 4.17 -6.84
C ARG A 463 -6.79 5.61 -6.93
N LEU A 464 -7.42 6.43 -7.77
CA LEU A 464 -7.15 7.87 -7.87
C LEU A 464 -7.44 8.62 -6.56
N ASP A 465 -8.35 8.11 -5.75
CA ASP A 465 -8.66 8.60 -4.39
C ASP A 465 -8.36 7.50 -3.35
N PRO A 466 -7.08 7.32 -2.98
CA PRO A 466 -6.66 6.21 -2.11
C PRO A 466 -7.15 6.44 -0.67
N SER A 467 -7.84 5.44 -0.14
CA SER A 467 -8.34 5.42 1.24
C SER A 467 -8.58 4.00 1.74
N GLY A 468 -8.44 3.80 3.05
CA GLY A 468 -8.67 2.51 3.68
C GLY A 468 -7.80 1.38 3.09
N ILE A 469 -8.44 0.39 2.47
CA ILE A 469 -7.81 -0.77 1.82
C ILE A 469 -7.35 -0.51 0.38
N TRP A 470 -7.53 0.71 -0.14
CA TRP A 470 -7.19 1.13 -1.49
C TRP A 470 -5.99 2.06 -1.49
N TYR A 471 -5.10 1.90 -2.47
CA TYR A 471 -3.76 2.49 -2.43
C TYR A 471 -3.45 3.40 -3.60
N THR A 472 -2.38 4.19 -3.43
CA THR A 472 -1.85 5.12 -4.44
C THR A 472 -1.71 4.45 -5.83
N PRO A 473 -2.09 5.13 -6.93
CA PRO A 473 -1.85 4.63 -8.29
C PRO A 473 -0.36 4.39 -8.59
N SER A 474 -0.06 3.52 -9.54
CA SER A 474 1.30 3.11 -9.92
C SER A 474 1.44 3.04 -11.44
N SER A 475 1.37 4.20 -12.09
CA SER A 475 1.37 4.33 -13.54
C SER A 475 2.77 4.34 -14.15
N GLY A 476 2.83 4.09 -15.46
CA GLY A 476 4.06 4.25 -16.24
C GLY A 476 4.97 3.04 -16.26
N ILE A 477 6.26 3.25 -16.52
CA ILE A 477 7.25 2.17 -16.63
C ILE A 477 7.67 1.72 -15.23
N TRP A 478 7.03 0.68 -14.70
CA TRP A 478 7.26 0.19 -13.34
C TRP A 478 8.09 -1.11 -13.26
N GLN A 479 8.49 -1.70 -14.39
CA GLN A 479 9.50 -2.77 -14.39
C GLN A 479 10.65 -2.50 -15.37
N THR A 480 11.71 -3.30 -15.25
CA THR A 480 12.97 -3.06 -15.97
C THR A 480 12.79 -2.99 -17.48
N VAL A 481 13.51 -2.06 -18.12
CA VAL A 481 13.64 -1.96 -19.58
C VAL A 481 15.04 -2.40 -19.97
N TRP A 482 15.19 -3.24 -21.01
CA TRP A 482 16.52 -3.72 -21.41
C TRP A 482 16.64 -4.13 -22.88
N LEU A 483 17.87 -4.19 -23.37
CA LEU A 483 18.23 -4.60 -24.73
C LEU A 483 18.92 -5.96 -24.75
N GLU A 484 18.67 -6.73 -25.81
CA GLU A 484 19.31 -8.03 -26.02
C GLU A 484 19.68 -8.32 -27.48
N PRO A 485 20.94 -8.70 -27.75
CA PRO A 485 21.36 -9.19 -29.04
C PRO A 485 21.01 -10.68 -29.20
N VAL A 486 19.96 -10.96 -29.95
CA VAL A 486 19.46 -12.32 -30.21
C VAL A 486 19.89 -12.84 -31.59
N ALA A 487 19.88 -14.15 -31.75
CA ALA A 487 20.04 -14.76 -33.08
C ALA A 487 18.83 -14.42 -33.98
N ALA A 488 19.00 -14.53 -35.30
CA ALA A 488 17.89 -14.28 -36.23
C ALA A 488 16.69 -15.21 -35.96
N ASP A 489 16.99 -16.49 -35.73
CA ASP A 489 16.08 -17.46 -35.14
C ASP A 489 16.39 -17.57 -33.64
N HIS A 490 15.49 -17.10 -32.78
CA HIS A 490 15.64 -17.13 -31.32
C HIS A 490 14.35 -17.54 -30.63
N VAL A 491 14.49 -18.00 -29.40
CA VAL A 491 13.35 -18.38 -28.55
C VAL A 491 12.91 -17.20 -27.68
N ASP A 492 11.61 -16.93 -27.64
CA ASP A 492 11.06 -15.85 -26.81
C ASP A 492 10.80 -16.34 -25.39
N THR A 493 10.32 -17.58 -25.23
CA THR A 493 10.06 -18.20 -23.93
C THR A 493 10.29 -19.72 -23.97
N LEU A 494 10.53 -20.31 -22.80
CA LEU A 494 10.56 -21.76 -22.60
C LEU A 494 9.41 -22.15 -21.69
N LYS A 495 8.43 -22.87 -22.23
CA LYS A 495 7.42 -23.54 -21.40
C LYS A 495 7.98 -24.87 -20.90
N LEU A 496 8.07 -24.99 -19.58
CA LEU A 496 8.67 -26.10 -18.85
C LEU A 496 7.62 -26.75 -17.96
N THR A 497 7.22 -27.97 -18.27
CA THR A 497 6.12 -28.65 -17.57
C THR A 497 6.60 -29.98 -16.97
N PRO A 498 6.77 -30.07 -15.64
CA PRO A 498 7.21 -31.31 -15.00
C PRO A 498 6.07 -32.32 -14.88
N ASP A 499 6.39 -33.59 -15.11
CA ASP A 499 5.56 -34.75 -14.77
C ASP A 499 6.36 -35.64 -13.81
N VAL A 500 6.01 -35.57 -12.53
CA VAL A 500 6.67 -36.31 -11.45
C VAL A 500 6.40 -37.81 -11.55
N ALA A 501 5.19 -38.21 -11.94
CA ALA A 501 4.81 -39.62 -12.02
C ALA A 501 5.55 -40.33 -13.17
N ALA A 502 5.68 -39.66 -14.32
CA ALA A 502 6.47 -40.16 -15.45
C ALA A 502 7.98 -39.96 -15.27
N GLY A 503 8.41 -39.11 -14.34
CA GLY A 503 9.81 -38.73 -14.15
C GLY A 503 10.37 -37.97 -15.35
N THR A 504 9.60 -37.03 -15.91
CA THR A 504 9.96 -36.29 -17.12
C THR A 504 9.69 -34.79 -17.02
N LEU A 505 10.43 -34.01 -17.78
CA LEU A 505 10.16 -32.60 -18.03
C LEU A 505 9.81 -32.43 -19.51
N THR A 506 8.65 -31.86 -19.81
CA THR A 506 8.29 -31.41 -21.15
C THR A 506 8.85 -30.00 -21.38
N ILE A 507 9.56 -29.81 -22.49
CA ILE A 507 10.22 -28.57 -22.88
C ILE A 507 9.64 -28.11 -24.21
N GLU A 508 9.08 -26.91 -24.24
CA GLU A 508 8.47 -26.32 -25.43
C GLU A 508 9.09 -24.93 -25.68
N PRO A 509 10.04 -24.82 -26.62
CA PRO A 509 10.52 -23.53 -27.10
C PRO A 509 9.42 -22.80 -27.89
N GLN A 510 9.09 -21.57 -27.49
CA GLN A 510 8.05 -20.75 -28.12
C GLN A 510 8.65 -19.46 -28.72
N GLY A 511 7.87 -18.78 -29.59
CA GLY A 511 8.34 -17.57 -30.29
C GLY A 511 9.36 -17.82 -31.40
N VAL A 512 9.67 -19.08 -31.69
CA VAL A 512 10.67 -19.48 -32.69
C VAL A 512 10.05 -20.32 -33.79
N ARG A 513 10.51 -20.15 -35.03
CA ARG A 513 10.03 -20.97 -36.15
C ARG A 513 10.28 -22.47 -35.94
N ALA A 514 9.39 -23.29 -36.48
CA ALA A 514 9.48 -24.75 -36.38
C ALA A 514 10.66 -25.35 -37.16
N GLY A 515 11.08 -26.55 -36.76
CA GLY A 515 12.05 -27.37 -37.49
C GLY A 515 13.52 -27.09 -37.19
N LEU A 516 13.87 -26.13 -36.33
CA LEU A 516 15.24 -25.89 -35.89
C LEU A 516 15.72 -27.01 -34.96
N PRO A 517 17.00 -27.40 -34.99
CA PRO A 517 17.54 -28.36 -34.03
C PRO A 517 17.51 -27.77 -32.62
N VAL A 518 17.01 -28.56 -31.66
CA VAL A 518 16.95 -28.19 -30.25
C VAL A 518 17.76 -29.20 -29.44
N THR A 519 18.62 -28.72 -28.56
CA THR A 519 19.30 -29.54 -27.55
C THR A 519 19.08 -28.91 -26.19
N ALA A 520 18.52 -29.67 -25.24
CA ALA A 520 18.33 -29.24 -23.87
C ALA A 520 19.06 -30.18 -22.91
N THR A 521 19.85 -29.62 -22.00
CA THR A 521 20.66 -30.37 -21.05
C THR A 521 20.41 -29.85 -19.63
N ALA A 522 19.97 -30.74 -18.74
CA ALA A 522 19.75 -30.43 -17.34
C ALA A 522 20.95 -30.81 -16.47
N TYR A 523 21.18 -30.03 -15.40
CA TYR A 523 22.24 -30.21 -14.44
C TYR A 523 21.71 -30.13 -13.00
N ALA A 524 22.25 -30.99 -12.13
CA ALA A 524 22.16 -30.89 -10.68
C ALA A 524 23.47 -30.26 -10.17
N GLY A 525 23.45 -28.95 -9.92
CA GLY A 525 24.67 -28.18 -9.71
C GLY A 525 25.61 -28.30 -10.92
N LYS A 526 26.82 -28.82 -10.73
CA LYS A 526 27.80 -29.01 -11.83
C LYS A 526 27.63 -30.33 -12.59
N HIS A 527 26.78 -31.25 -12.11
CA HIS A 527 26.64 -32.59 -12.67
C HIS A 527 25.54 -32.63 -13.72
N ARG A 528 25.87 -33.02 -14.96
CA ARG A 528 24.88 -33.23 -16.02
C ARG A 528 24.01 -34.45 -15.67
N VAL A 529 22.68 -34.26 -15.58
CA VAL A 529 21.74 -35.33 -15.21
C VAL A 529 20.99 -35.90 -16.40
N ALA A 530 20.66 -35.09 -17.40
CA ALA A 530 19.90 -35.54 -18.57
C ALA A 530 20.16 -34.66 -19.79
N THR A 531 19.91 -35.20 -20.99
CA THR A 531 19.93 -34.44 -22.25
C THR A 531 18.86 -34.98 -23.19
N VAL A 532 18.21 -34.07 -23.90
CA VAL A 532 17.26 -34.39 -24.97
C VAL A 532 17.60 -33.56 -26.21
N THR A 533 17.45 -34.17 -27.38
CA THR A 533 17.58 -33.51 -28.68
C THR A 533 16.30 -33.69 -29.48
N GLY A 534 15.91 -32.66 -30.22
CA GLY A 534 14.70 -32.67 -31.01
C GLY A 534 14.65 -31.50 -31.97
N ARG A 535 13.45 -31.03 -32.28
CA ARG A 535 13.25 -29.85 -33.14
C ARG A 535 12.19 -28.92 -32.57
N SER A 536 12.33 -27.62 -32.83
CA SER A 536 11.31 -26.61 -32.48
C SER A 536 10.00 -26.88 -33.20
N GLY A 537 8.88 -26.40 -32.62
CA GLY A 537 7.52 -26.70 -33.08
C GLY A 537 7.01 -28.07 -32.65
N LYS A 538 7.78 -28.82 -31.85
CA LYS A 538 7.35 -30.04 -31.17
C LYS A 538 7.83 -30.01 -29.73
N ALA A 539 7.02 -30.52 -28.80
CA ALA A 539 7.42 -30.71 -27.42
C ALA A 539 8.58 -31.74 -27.32
N LEU A 540 9.56 -31.46 -26.47
CA LEU A 540 10.67 -32.36 -26.17
C LEU A 540 10.49 -32.94 -24.77
N THR A 541 10.66 -34.25 -24.61
CA THR A 541 10.54 -34.92 -23.30
C THR A 541 11.93 -35.26 -22.76
N LEU A 542 12.37 -34.56 -21.73
CA LEU A 542 13.60 -34.83 -21.01
C LEU A 542 13.32 -35.80 -19.86
N ARG A 543 13.91 -37.01 -19.90
CA ARG A 543 13.72 -38.03 -18.84
C ARG A 543 14.69 -37.81 -17.69
N ILE A 544 14.15 -37.71 -16.47
CA ILE A 544 14.88 -37.55 -15.21
C ILE A 544 14.31 -38.57 -14.20
N PRO A 545 14.62 -39.87 -14.40
CA PRO A 545 14.11 -40.90 -13.50
C PRO A 545 14.65 -40.67 -12.08
N LYS A 546 13.79 -40.85 -11.07
CA LYS A 546 14.11 -40.59 -9.65
C LYS A 546 14.55 -39.14 -9.40
N ALA A 547 13.84 -38.19 -9.99
CA ALA A 547 14.10 -36.77 -9.78
C ALA A 547 14.12 -36.39 -8.29
N HIS A 548 15.10 -35.59 -7.90
CA HIS A 548 15.05 -34.80 -6.67
C HIS A 548 13.93 -33.76 -6.80
N LEU A 549 12.90 -33.89 -5.96
CA LEU A 549 11.70 -33.06 -6.04
C LEU A 549 11.87 -31.72 -5.32
N TRP A 550 11.22 -30.69 -5.86
CA TRP A 550 11.08 -29.39 -5.24
C TRP A 550 9.97 -29.41 -4.19
N SER A 551 10.22 -28.79 -3.04
CA SER A 551 9.23 -28.49 -2.00
C SER A 551 9.68 -27.30 -1.14
N PRO A 552 8.81 -26.74 -0.28
CA PRO A 552 9.20 -25.66 0.63
C PRO A 552 10.39 -25.97 1.55
N ASP A 553 10.53 -27.22 1.98
CA ASP A 553 11.64 -27.67 2.85
C ASP A 553 12.89 -28.09 2.06
N ASN A 554 12.74 -28.32 0.77
CA ASN A 554 13.79 -28.81 -0.13
C ASN A 554 13.59 -28.19 -1.52
N PRO A 555 13.90 -26.89 -1.70
CA PRO A 555 13.64 -26.16 -2.94
C PRO A 555 14.68 -26.48 -4.02
N PHE A 556 14.77 -27.76 -4.40
CA PHE A 556 15.75 -28.22 -5.36
C PHE A 556 15.39 -27.75 -6.78
N LEU A 557 16.33 -27.06 -7.42
CA LEU A 557 16.22 -26.59 -8.80
C LEU A 557 17.33 -27.21 -9.65
N TYR A 558 16.98 -27.65 -10.85
CA TYR A 558 17.93 -28.06 -11.87
C TYR A 558 18.26 -26.87 -12.76
N ASP A 559 19.53 -26.68 -13.09
CA ASP A 559 19.93 -25.75 -14.15
C ASP A 559 19.63 -26.39 -15.50
N LEU A 560 19.12 -25.61 -16.46
CA LEU A 560 18.80 -26.05 -17.80
C LEU A 560 19.54 -25.19 -18.83
N LYS A 561 20.27 -25.82 -19.75
CA LYS A 561 20.88 -25.14 -20.90
C LYS A 561 20.17 -25.59 -22.17
N VAL A 562 19.66 -24.65 -22.94
CA VAL A 562 18.93 -24.93 -24.19
C VAL A 562 19.62 -24.24 -25.35
N SER A 563 19.86 -24.99 -26.42
CA SER A 563 20.27 -24.45 -27.72
C SER A 563 19.14 -24.66 -28.72
N VAL A 564 18.74 -23.61 -29.44
CA VAL A 564 17.70 -23.63 -30.48
C VAL A 564 18.30 -23.05 -31.75
N GLY A 565 18.68 -23.90 -32.70
CA GLY A 565 19.46 -23.46 -33.86
C GLY A 565 20.76 -22.75 -33.44
N GLY A 566 20.85 -21.45 -33.73
CA GLY A 566 21.97 -20.60 -33.34
C GLY A 566 21.83 -19.94 -31.97
N ASP A 567 20.64 -19.92 -31.39
CA ASP A 567 20.37 -19.28 -30.09
C ASP A 567 20.75 -20.19 -28.92
N ARG A 568 21.19 -19.57 -27.83
CA ARG A 568 21.65 -20.27 -26.61
C ARG A 568 21.13 -19.53 -25.38
N VAL A 569 20.34 -20.25 -24.59
CA VAL A 569 19.74 -19.71 -23.37
C VAL A 569 19.98 -20.63 -22.17
N GLY A 570 20.08 -20.02 -20.99
CA GLY A 570 20.01 -20.72 -19.72
C GLY A 570 18.63 -20.58 -19.09
N SER A 571 18.24 -21.54 -18.27
CA SER A 571 16.99 -21.57 -17.52
C SER A 571 17.16 -22.43 -16.27
N TYR A 572 16.11 -22.62 -15.50
CA TYR A 572 16.05 -23.59 -14.41
C TYR A 572 14.63 -24.14 -14.29
N PHE A 573 14.48 -25.29 -13.62
CA PHE A 573 13.18 -25.86 -13.31
C PHE A 573 13.20 -26.65 -12.00
N GLY A 574 12.03 -26.78 -11.38
CA GLY A 574 11.79 -27.68 -10.24
C GLY A 574 10.90 -28.86 -10.68
N MET A 575 11.16 -30.05 -10.14
CA MET A 575 10.31 -31.22 -10.34
C MET A 575 9.31 -31.31 -9.19
N ARG A 576 8.04 -31.00 -9.42
CA ARG A 576 6.97 -31.11 -8.40
C ARG A 576 5.60 -31.35 -9.02
N SER A 577 4.69 -31.94 -8.25
CA SER A 577 3.27 -32.05 -8.58
C SER A 577 2.40 -31.49 -7.47
N ILE A 578 1.25 -30.90 -7.82
CA ILE A 578 0.24 -30.41 -6.89
C ILE A 578 -1.14 -30.89 -7.36
N SER A 579 -1.98 -31.34 -6.44
CA SER A 579 -3.35 -31.79 -6.72
C SER A 579 -4.23 -31.69 -5.47
N VAL A 580 -5.54 -31.85 -5.64
CA VAL A 580 -6.46 -32.16 -4.54
C VAL A 580 -6.80 -33.65 -4.62
N GLU A 581 -6.59 -34.37 -3.53
CA GLU A 581 -6.84 -35.80 -3.41
C GLU A 581 -7.65 -36.11 -2.15
N LYS A 582 -8.41 -37.21 -2.14
CA LYS A 582 -9.09 -37.67 -0.92
C LYS A 582 -8.12 -38.43 -0.02
N VAL A 583 -7.80 -37.86 1.13
CA VAL A 583 -6.99 -38.49 2.17
C VAL A 583 -7.89 -38.77 3.36
N ASN A 584 -8.10 -40.05 3.67
CA ASN A 584 -9.08 -40.51 4.67
C ASN A 584 -10.50 -39.98 4.40
N GLY A 585 -10.91 -39.93 3.14
CA GLY A 585 -12.24 -39.46 2.72
C GLY A 585 -12.40 -37.94 2.65
N VAL A 586 -11.43 -37.15 3.14
CA VAL A 586 -11.46 -35.68 3.15
C VAL A 586 -10.61 -35.13 1.99
N PRO A 587 -11.11 -34.18 1.19
CA PRO A 587 -10.28 -33.47 0.20
C PRO A 587 -9.10 -32.77 0.86
N ARG A 588 -7.89 -33.10 0.40
CA ARG A 588 -6.64 -32.49 0.84
C ARG A 588 -5.82 -32.00 -0.33
N THR A 589 -5.21 -30.83 -0.19
CA THR A 589 -4.14 -30.41 -1.09
C THR A 589 -2.92 -31.27 -0.84
N VAL A 590 -2.36 -31.86 -1.90
CA VAL A 590 -1.17 -32.72 -1.82
C VAL A 590 -0.06 -32.19 -2.72
N LEU A 591 1.14 -32.04 -2.14
CA LEU A 591 2.36 -31.70 -2.87
C LEU A 591 3.22 -32.97 -2.97
N ASN A 592 3.59 -33.36 -4.18
CA ASN A 592 4.37 -34.57 -4.44
C ASN A 592 3.73 -35.84 -3.81
N GLY A 593 2.40 -35.93 -3.84
CA GLY A 593 1.61 -37.04 -3.29
C GLY A 593 1.48 -37.06 -1.76
N LYS A 594 1.86 -35.97 -1.06
CA LYS A 594 1.74 -35.85 0.39
C LYS A 594 0.87 -34.67 0.79
N PRO A 595 -0.03 -34.80 1.78
CA PRO A 595 -0.80 -33.68 2.30
C PRO A 595 0.08 -32.50 2.68
N VAL A 596 -0.35 -31.30 2.31
CA VAL A 596 0.33 -30.05 2.66
C VAL A 596 -0.71 -29.04 3.15
N PHE A 597 -0.39 -28.36 4.26
CA PHE A 597 -1.15 -27.19 4.71
C PHE A 597 -0.41 -25.93 4.24
N MET A 598 -1.09 -25.07 3.49
CA MET A 598 -0.54 -23.84 2.93
C MET A 598 -0.75 -22.70 3.93
N MET A 599 0.26 -22.44 4.75
CA MET A 599 0.27 -21.30 5.68
C MET A 599 0.93 -20.12 4.97
N ALA A 600 0.14 -19.10 4.67
CA ALA A 600 0.54 -17.91 3.91
C ALA A 600 0.25 -16.62 4.66
N THR A 601 0.81 -15.53 4.16
CA THR A 601 0.29 -14.18 4.37
C THR A 601 -0.14 -13.59 3.04
N LEU A 602 -1.02 -12.58 3.07
CA LEU A 602 -1.18 -11.69 1.95
C LEU A 602 0.08 -10.85 1.78
N ASP A 603 0.48 -10.68 0.52
CA ASP A 603 1.55 -9.80 0.09
C ASP A 603 1.00 -8.88 -1.01
N GLN A 604 0.68 -7.64 -0.64
CA GLN A 604 0.18 -6.59 -1.56
C GLN A 604 1.25 -6.14 -2.55
N GLY A 605 2.53 -6.30 -2.23
CA GLY A 605 3.65 -5.86 -3.06
C GLY A 605 3.81 -4.34 -3.16
N PHE A 606 3.36 -3.58 -2.18
CA PHE A 606 3.56 -2.12 -2.11
C PHE A 606 4.75 -1.73 -1.22
N TRP A 607 5.40 -0.63 -1.59
CA TRP A 607 6.56 -0.04 -0.94
C TRP A 607 6.34 1.46 -0.74
N PRO A 608 6.64 2.04 0.44
CA PRO A 608 6.34 3.45 0.71
C PRO A 608 7.10 4.43 -0.21
N ASP A 609 8.23 3.98 -0.74
CA ASP A 609 9.15 4.76 -1.56
C ASP A 609 9.08 4.40 -3.05
N GLY A 610 8.61 3.20 -3.40
CA GLY A 610 8.59 2.69 -4.78
C GLY A 610 7.23 2.19 -5.28
N LEU A 611 6.19 2.23 -4.45
CA LEU A 611 4.85 1.71 -4.70
C LEU A 611 4.89 0.27 -5.26
N TYR A 612 4.53 0.04 -6.51
CA TYR A 612 4.65 -1.29 -7.15
C TYR A 612 6.08 -1.82 -7.28
N THR A 613 7.08 -0.95 -7.26
CA THR A 613 8.47 -1.34 -7.51
C THR A 613 9.25 -1.39 -6.22
N ALA A 614 9.63 -2.59 -5.79
CA ALA A 614 10.59 -2.74 -4.68
C ALA A 614 11.86 -1.90 -4.94
N PRO A 615 12.43 -1.18 -3.95
CA PRO A 615 13.59 -0.31 -4.19
C PRO A 615 14.78 -1.02 -4.82
N THR A 616 15.05 -2.25 -4.39
CA THR A 616 16.11 -3.09 -4.95
C THR A 616 15.65 -4.54 -5.00
N ASP A 617 16.34 -5.38 -5.76
CA ASP A 617 16.13 -6.82 -5.72
C ASP A 617 16.33 -7.42 -4.32
N SER A 618 17.22 -6.84 -3.51
CA SER A 618 17.45 -7.30 -2.14
C SER A 618 16.28 -6.98 -1.20
N ALA A 619 15.56 -5.87 -1.46
CA ALA A 619 14.31 -5.52 -0.78
C ALA A 619 13.22 -6.52 -1.15
N LEU A 620 13.06 -6.81 -2.44
CA LEU A 620 12.14 -7.83 -2.94
C LEU A 620 12.41 -9.21 -2.32
N ALA A 621 13.68 -9.60 -2.20
CA ALA A 621 14.09 -10.83 -1.54
C ALA A 621 13.85 -10.81 -0.02
N TYR A 622 13.83 -9.64 0.61
CA TYR A 622 13.71 -9.50 2.07
C TYR A 622 12.33 -9.96 2.53
N ASP A 623 11.26 -9.50 1.91
CA ASP A 623 9.89 -9.89 2.30
C ASP A 623 9.73 -11.41 2.20
N LEU A 624 10.18 -12.05 1.12
CA LEU A 624 10.14 -13.52 0.97
C LEU A 624 11.02 -14.25 2.01
N LYS A 625 12.18 -13.71 2.37
CA LYS A 625 12.99 -14.27 3.47
C LYS A 625 12.27 -14.13 4.81
N MET A 626 11.54 -13.05 5.03
CA MET A 626 10.76 -12.83 6.25
C MET A 626 9.63 -13.84 6.39
N HIS A 627 8.91 -14.16 5.31
CA HIS A 627 7.93 -15.25 5.29
C HIS A 627 8.55 -16.56 5.79
N LYS A 628 9.68 -16.99 5.22
CA LYS A 628 10.40 -18.21 5.66
C LYS A 628 10.86 -18.11 7.11
N LYS A 629 11.39 -16.96 7.53
CA LYS A 629 11.91 -16.74 8.89
C LYS A 629 10.79 -16.81 9.94
N MET A 630 9.60 -16.33 9.59
CA MET A 630 8.39 -16.40 10.43
C MET A 630 7.71 -17.77 10.35
N GLY A 631 8.17 -18.69 9.48
CA GLY A 631 7.69 -20.06 9.38
C GLY A 631 6.57 -20.28 8.36
N PHE A 632 6.22 -19.27 7.56
CA PHE A 632 5.33 -19.44 6.42
C PHE A 632 5.99 -20.31 5.35
N ASN A 633 5.20 -21.19 4.73
CA ASN A 633 5.63 -22.03 3.61
C ASN A 633 5.03 -21.58 2.28
N SER A 634 4.14 -20.59 2.33
CA SER A 634 3.38 -20.07 1.20
C SER A 634 3.29 -18.55 1.25
N VAL A 635 2.98 -17.94 0.10
CA VAL A 635 2.68 -16.51 -0.05
C VAL A 635 1.50 -16.39 -1.01
N ARG A 636 0.51 -15.56 -0.68
CA ARG A 636 -0.54 -15.16 -1.62
C ARG A 636 -0.20 -13.77 -2.13
N LYS A 637 0.25 -13.70 -3.38
CA LYS A 637 0.53 -12.42 -4.04
C LYS A 637 -0.83 -11.84 -4.45
N HIS A 638 -1.27 -10.84 -3.70
CA HIS A 638 -2.64 -10.35 -3.73
C HIS A 638 -2.83 -9.39 -4.91
N ILE A 639 -3.73 -9.75 -5.83
CA ILE A 639 -4.21 -8.97 -6.99
C ILE A 639 -3.17 -8.07 -7.66
N LYS A 640 -1.96 -8.60 -7.82
CA LYS A 640 -0.78 -7.98 -8.44
C LYS A 640 0.08 -9.10 -9.05
N VAL A 641 0.82 -8.85 -10.12
CA VAL A 641 1.87 -9.76 -10.60
C VAL A 641 3.23 -9.10 -10.40
N GLU A 642 4.18 -9.78 -9.79
CA GLU A 642 5.54 -9.24 -9.54
C GLU A 642 6.49 -9.51 -10.74
N PRO A 643 7.66 -8.84 -10.82
CA PRO A 643 8.66 -9.19 -11.82
C PRO A 643 9.13 -10.65 -11.69
N ASP A 644 9.62 -11.28 -12.77
CA ASP A 644 10.24 -12.64 -12.75
C ASP A 644 11.28 -12.81 -11.62
N ARG A 645 11.92 -11.68 -11.26
CA ARG A 645 12.61 -11.38 -9.99
C ARG A 645 12.09 -12.15 -8.77
N TRP A 646 10.84 -11.87 -8.45
CA TRP A 646 10.15 -12.31 -7.25
C TRP A 646 9.87 -13.81 -7.27
N PHE A 647 9.40 -14.32 -8.41
CA PHE A 647 9.19 -15.76 -8.59
C PHE A 647 10.49 -16.54 -8.48
N TYR A 648 11.60 -16.02 -9.01
CA TYR A 648 12.92 -16.63 -8.83
C TYR A 648 13.31 -16.75 -7.36
N TRP A 649 13.06 -15.71 -6.54
CA TRP A 649 13.31 -15.81 -5.11
C TRP A 649 12.38 -16.80 -4.42
N ALA A 650 11.09 -16.83 -4.75
CA ALA A 650 10.14 -17.80 -4.21
C ALA A 650 10.53 -19.25 -4.55
N ASP A 651 10.92 -19.50 -5.81
CA ASP A 651 11.43 -20.79 -6.30
C ASP A 651 12.68 -21.24 -5.52
N ARG A 652 13.61 -20.31 -5.28
CA ARG A 652 14.90 -20.57 -4.62
C ARG A 652 14.77 -20.77 -3.11
N LEU A 653 13.86 -20.03 -2.47
CA LEU A 653 13.65 -20.07 -1.03
C LEU A 653 12.71 -21.21 -0.60
N GLY A 654 11.94 -21.76 -1.52
CA GLY A 654 10.94 -22.78 -1.21
C GLY A 654 9.73 -22.16 -0.54
N LEU A 655 9.03 -21.30 -1.29
CA LEU A 655 7.71 -20.79 -0.94
C LEU A 655 6.73 -21.20 -2.03
N MET A 656 5.57 -21.72 -1.64
CA MET A 656 4.45 -21.94 -2.56
C MET A 656 3.73 -20.62 -2.80
N VAL A 657 3.34 -20.34 -4.04
CA VAL A 657 2.71 -19.09 -4.42
C VAL A 657 1.28 -19.36 -4.86
N TRP A 658 0.36 -18.61 -4.26
CA TRP A 658 -0.97 -18.37 -4.82
C TRP A 658 -0.86 -17.06 -5.59
N GLN A 659 -1.01 -17.13 -6.90
CA GLN A 659 -0.92 -15.97 -7.77
C GLN A 659 -2.34 -15.53 -8.11
N ASP A 660 -2.72 -14.37 -7.59
CA ASP A 660 -3.99 -13.75 -7.92
C ASP A 660 -3.90 -13.00 -9.25
N MET A 661 -4.96 -13.05 -10.03
CA MET A 661 -5.16 -12.10 -11.12
C MET A 661 -5.47 -10.71 -10.53
N PRO A 662 -4.84 -9.62 -11.00
CA PRO A 662 -5.23 -8.27 -10.61
C PRO A 662 -6.72 -8.02 -10.87
N ALA A 663 -7.43 -7.51 -9.87
CA ALA A 663 -8.86 -7.24 -9.97
C ALA A 663 -9.15 -5.99 -10.82
N MET A 664 -10.30 -5.97 -11.50
CA MET A 664 -10.87 -4.72 -12.03
C MET A 664 -11.54 -3.91 -10.91
N THR A 665 -12.03 -2.72 -11.23
CA THR A 665 -12.67 -1.81 -10.26
C THR A 665 -13.80 -2.48 -9.49
N ALA A 666 -13.74 -2.41 -8.15
CA ALA A 666 -14.75 -2.96 -7.25
C ALA A 666 -16.09 -2.23 -7.41
N GLY A 667 -17.22 -2.94 -7.29
CA GLY A 667 -18.57 -2.37 -7.45
C GLY A 667 -18.96 -2.00 -8.88
N VAL A 668 -18.04 -2.13 -9.85
CA VAL A 668 -18.31 -1.85 -11.27
C VAL A 668 -18.55 -3.15 -12.03
N ASN A 669 -19.67 -3.22 -12.76
CA ASN A 669 -19.92 -4.31 -13.70
C ASN A 669 -19.05 -4.13 -14.96
N PRO A 670 -18.11 -5.04 -15.26
CA PRO A 670 -17.18 -4.85 -16.36
C PRO A 670 -17.88 -5.00 -17.71
N SER A 671 -17.53 -4.12 -18.65
CA SER A 671 -17.98 -4.17 -20.04
C SER A 671 -17.41 -5.38 -20.78
N THR A 672 -17.95 -5.71 -21.96
CA THR A 672 -17.41 -6.81 -22.78
C THR A 672 -15.94 -6.59 -23.15
N ALA A 673 -15.52 -5.34 -23.40
CA ALA A 673 -14.13 -5.02 -23.70
C ALA A 673 -13.23 -5.23 -22.47
N ALA A 674 -13.65 -4.78 -21.29
CA ALA A 674 -12.91 -4.98 -20.04
C ALA A 674 -12.78 -6.48 -19.67
N ARG A 675 -13.81 -7.28 -19.93
CA ARG A 675 -13.74 -8.75 -19.74
C ARG A 675 -12.77 -9.42 -20.70
N ALA A 676 -12.78 -9.03 -21.98
CA ALA A 676 -11.86 -9.57 -22.98
C ALA A 676 -10.40 -9.22 -22.65
N GLU A 677 -10.19 -8.02 -22.13
CA GLU A 677 -8.92 -7.54 -21.62
C GLU A 677 -8.42 -8.35 -20.43
N TYR A 678 -9.25 -8.47 -19.39
CA TYR A 678 -8.98 -9.28 -18.20
C TYR A 678 -8.58 -10.72 -18.55
N GLU A 679 -9.33 -11.37 -19.45
CA GLU A 679 -9.04 -12.74 -19.89
C GLU A 679 -7.73 -12.83 -20.68
N ARG A 680 -7.37 -11.79 -21.45
CA ARG A 680 -6.08 -11.74 -22.14
C ARG A 680 -4.94 -11.60 -21.13
N GLU A 681 -5.02 -10.65 -20.21
CA GLU A 681 -3.98 -10.44 -19.18
C GLU A 681 -3.84 -11.68 -18.27
N MET A 682 -4.95 -12.32 -17.88
CA MET A 682 -4.93 -13.58 -17.13
C MET A 682 -4.21 -14.69 -17.89
N LYS A 683 -4.43 -14.80 -19.21
CA LYS A 683 -3.73 -15.76 -20.04
C LYS A 683 -2.22 -15.47 -20.10
N GLN A 684 -1.84 -14.21 -20.22
CA GLN A 684 -0.42 -13.82 -20.23
C GLN A 684 0.25 -14.14 -18.90
N MET A 685 -0.35 -13.74 -17.77
CA MET A 685 0.14 -14.08 -16.44
C MET A 685 0.38 -15.60 -16.27
N ILE A 686 -0.58 -16.42 -16.71
CA ILE A 686 -0.44 -17.89 -16.64
C ILE A 686 0.70 -18.37 -17.55
N ASP A 687 0.76 -17.95 -18.80
CA ASP A 687 1.79 -18.37 -19.75
C ASP A 687 3.21 -17.98 -19.30
N GLU A 688 3.36 -16.79 -18.73
CA GLU A 688 4.65 -16.26 -18.29
C GLU A 688 5.22 -16.96 -17.06
N HIS A 689 4.34 -17.45 -16.18
CA HIS A 689 4.73 -18.09 -14.92
C HIS A 689 4.38 -19.59 -14.86
N ILE A 690 3.97 -20.19 -15.97
CA ILE A 690 3.71 -21.64 -16.09
C ILE A 690 4.94 -22.50 -15.79
N SER A 691 6.14 -21.92 -15.93
CA SER A 691 7.42 -22.57 -15.66
C SER A 691 7.94 -22.36 -14.23
N SER A 692 7.30 -21.49 -13.43
CA SER A 692 7.69 -21.22 -12.04
C SER A 692 7.25 -22.38 -11.12
N PRO A 693 8.17 -23.16 -10.51
CA PRO A 693 7.79 -24.26 -9.62
C PRO A 693 7.06 -23.80 -8.36
N SER A 694 7.35 -22.59 -7.86
CA SER A 694 6.70 -22.01 -6.68
C SER A 694 5.20 -21.76 -6.87
N VAL A 695 4.76 -21.36 -8.06
CA VAL A 695 3.33 -21.14 -8.33
C VAL A 695 2.62 -22.47 -8.30
N VAL A 696 1.71 -22.64 -7.33
CA VAL A 696 0.92 -23.86 -7.12
C VAL A 696 -0.57 -23.64 -7.35
N MET A 697 -1.01 -22.39 -7.37
CA MET A 697 -2.42 -22.02 -7.47
C MET A 697 -2.60 -20.71 -8.24
N TRP A 698 -3.62 -20.67 -9.09
CA TRP A 698 -4.15 -19.47 -9.72
C TRP A 698 -5.43 -19.04 -9.01
N VAL A 699 -5.52 -17.78 -8.60
CA VAL A 699 -6.75 -17.20 -8.03
C VAL A 699 -7.37 -16.28 -9.08
N THR A 700 -8.58 -16.61 -9.54
CA THR A 700 -9.19 -15.91 -10.67
C THR A 700 -10.03 -14.71 -10.29
N PHE A 701 -10.50 -14.60 -9.05
CA PHE A 701 -11.25 -13.45 -8.53
C PHE A 701 -11.11 -13.33 -7.01
N ASN A 702 -11.34 -12.13 -6.48
CA ASN A 702 -11.34 -11.82 -5.05
C ASN A 702 -12.58 -10.96 -4.70
N GLU A 703 -13.31 -11.34 -3.64
CA GLU A 703 -14.35 -10.53 -2.98
C GLU A 703 -15.41 -9.85 -3.90
N GLY A 704 -15.67 -10.44 -5.06
CA GLY A 704 -16.69 -9.96 -6.00
C GLY A 704 -16.21 -8.79 -6.86
N TRP A 705 -14.96 -8.35 -6.71
CA TRP A 705 -14.42 -7.18 -7.38
C TRP A 705 -14.26 -7.44 -8.89
N GLY A 706 -15.04 -6.71 -9.69
CA GLY A 706 -15.08 -6.87 -11.14
C GLY A 706 -15.44 -8.29 -11.59
N GLN A 707 -16.15 -9.06 -10.76
CA GLN A 707 -16.36 -10.49 -10.96
C GLN A 707 -17.44 -10.78 -12.04
N TYR A 708 -17.21 -11.79 -12.88
CA TYR A 708 -18.18 -12.28 -13.88
C TYR A 708 -17.88 -13.73 -14.27
N ASP A 709 -18.91 -14.47 -14.72
CA ASP A 709 -18.80 -15.84 -15.27
C ASP A 709 -17.85 -16.78 -14.52
N MET A 710 -17.89 -16.74 -13.19
CA MET A 710 -16.89 -17.32 -12.27
C MET A 710 -16.48 -18.75 -12.64
N ALA A 711 -17.47 -19.62 -12.90
CA ALA A 711 -17.22 -20.99 -13.28
C ALA A 711 -16.46 -21.12 -14.61
N ARG A 712 -16.87 -20.36 -15.64
CA ARG A 712 -16.23 -20.38 -16.95
C ARG A 712 -14.79 -19.91 -16.87
N ILE A 713 -14.53 -18.83 -16.11
CA ILE A 713 -13.19 -18.25 -15.97
C ILE A 713 -12.26 -19.22 -15.24
N ALA A 714 -12.71 -19.83 -14.14
CA ALA A 714 -11.94 -20.83 -13.41
C ALA A 714 -11.65 -22.08 -14.26
N ASP A 715 -12.65 -22.60 -14.98
CA ASP A 715 -12.48 -23.72 -15.90
C ASP A 715 -11.51 -23.37 -17.05
N GLN A 716 -11.55 -22.12 -17.53
CA GLN A 716 -10.66 -21.62 -18.57
C GLN A 716 -9.21 -21.54 -18.08
N ALA A 717 -8.98 -21.02 -16.87
CA ALA A 717 -7.66 -21.00 -16.23
C ALA A 717 -7.11 -22.43 -16.05
N LYS A 718 -7.96 -23.36 -15.59
CA LYS A 718 -7.60 -24.78 -15.45
C LYS A 718 -7.27 -25.44 -16.79
N ALA A 719 -7.98 -25.09 -17.85
CA ALA A 719 -7.71 -25.60 -19.19
C ALA A 719 -6.40 -25.07 -19.78
N TRP A 720 -6.04 -23.81 -19.49
CA TRP A 720 -4.77 -23.23 -19.91
C TRP A 720 -3.57 -23.81 -19.14
N ASP A 721 -3.74 -24.07 -17.85
CA ASP A 721 -2.75 -24.75 -17.03
C ASP A 721 -3.36 -25.84 -16.12
N PRO A 722 -3.37 -27.09 -16.58
CA PRO A 722 -3.91 -28.21 -15.79
C PRO A 722 -2.97 -28.66 -14.67
N THR A 723 -1.76 -28.09 -14.56
CA THR A 723 -0.72 -28.54 -13.62
C THR A 723 -0.75 -27.84 -12.26
N ARG A 724 -1.65 -26.87 -12.09
CA ARG A 724 -1.82 -26.07 -10.89
C ARG A 724 -3.25 -26.15 -10.37
N LEU A 725 -3.43 -25.75 -9.12
CA LEU A 725 -4.75 -25.60 -8.51
C LEU A 725 -5.40 -24.31 -9.02
N VAL A 726 -6.73 -24.25 -9.01
CA VAL A 726 -7.50 -23.04 -9.28
C VAL A 726 -8.40 -22.72 -8.10
N ASN A 727 -8.28 -21.51 -7.57
CA ASN A 727 -9.24 -20.89 -6.67
C ASN A 727 -10.13 -19.95 -7.50
N SER A 728 -11.38 -20.36 -7.72
CA SER A 728 -12.34 -19.66 -8.58
C SER A 728 -12.65 -18.25 -8.05
N MET A 729 -12.79 -18.15 -6.74
CA MET A 729 -13.21 -16.95 -6.04
C MET A 729 -12.73 -17.03 -4.59
N SER A 730 -11.75 -16.19 -4.23
CA SER A 730 -11.32 -16.03 -2.84
C SER A 730 -12.33 -15.18 -2.07
N GLY A 731 -12.82 -15.69 -0.93
CA GLY A 731 -13.83 -15.00 -0.12
C GLY A 731 -15.25 -15.15 -0.66
N ILE A 732 -15.76 -16.39 -0.76
CA ILE A 732 -17.11 -16.67 -1.30
C ILE A 732 -18.23 -15.99 -0.51
N ASN A 733 -18.00 -15.64 0.76
CA ASN A 733 -18.92 -14.89 1.61
C ASN A 733 -19.08 -13.42 1.20
N LEU A 734 -18.22 -12.91 0.33
CA LEU A 734 -18.20 -11.55 -0.19
C LEU A 734 -18.47 -11.48 -1.70
N GLY A 735 -18.77 -12.62 -2.35
CA GLY A 735 -19.11 -12.68 -3.77
C GLY A 735 -19.81 -13.98 -4.14
N ALA A 736 -19.48 -14.57 -5.30
CA ALA A 736 -20.08 -15.84 -5.73
C ALA A 736 -19.03 -16.89 -6.14
N ASP A 737 -19.21 -18.14 -5.70
CA ASP A 737 -18.23 -19.23 -5.80
C ASP A 737 -18.15 -19.89 -7.20
N GLY A 738 -19.22 -19.84 -8.00
CA GLY A 738 -19.30 -20.52 -9.31
C GLY A 738 -19.29 -22.06 -9.25
N GLY A 739 -18.88 -22.68 -8.14
CA GLY A 739 -18.99 -24.12 -7.88
C GLY A 739 -17.95 -25.02 -8.57
N THR A 740 -16.92 -24.44 -9.18
CA THR A 740 -15.82 -25.15 -9.86
C THR A 740 -14.45 -24.79 -9.25
N GLY A 741 -13.37 -25.22 -9.89
CA GLY A 741 -12.00 -25.11 -9.40
C GLY A 741 -11.64 -26.23 -8.43
N ASP A 742 -10.49 -26.08 -7.78
CA ASP A 742 -9.94 -27.05 -6.83
C ASP A 742 -10.14 -26.61 -5.36
N ILE A 743 -10.37 -25.31 -5.14
CA ILE A 743 -10.44 -24.67 -3.82
C ILE A 743 -11.82 -24.05 -3.60
N ILE A 744 -12.28 -24.09 -2.34
CA ILE A 744 -13.38 -23.28 -1.83
C ILE A 744 -12.86 -22.48 -0.64
N ASP A 745 -13.12 -21.18 -0.65
CA ASP A 745 -12.37 -20.19 0.10
C ASP A 745 -13.30 -19.25 0.85
N GLU A 746 -13.09 -19.07 2.15
CA GLU A 746 -13.82 -18.09 2.96
C GLU A 746 -12.88 -17.11 3.67
N HIS A 747 -13.30 -15.85 3.74
CA HIS A 747 -12.61 -14.80 4.47
C HIS A 747 -13.26 -14.60 5.84
N GLY A 748 -12.46 -14.48 6.89
CA GLY A 748 -12.95 -14.28 8.26
C GLY A 748 -12.09 -13.29 9.02
N TYR A 749 -12.69 -12.19 9.49
CA TYR A 749 -11.99 -11.15 10.26
C TYR A 749 -12.63 -10.98 11.65
N PRO A 750 -11.83 -10.97 12.74
CA PRO A 750 -10.40 -11.32 12.78
C PRO A 750 -10.13 -12.83 12.77
N SER A 751 -11.13 -13.65 13.12
CA SER A 751 -10.99 -15.10 13.26
C SER A 751 -11.07 -15.80 11.91
N PRO A 752 -10.18 -16.79 11.64
CA PRO A 752 -10.24 -17.56 10.41
C PRO A 752 -11.55 -18.32 10.28
N ALA A 753 -12.01 -18.48 9.05
CA ALA A 753 -13.23 -19.19 8.71
C ALA A 753 -12.97 -20.27 7.65
N LEU A 754 -13.80 -21.30 7.63
CA LEU A 754 -13.84 -22.29 6.55
C LEU A 754 -15.25 -22.32 5.99
N PRO A 755 -15.39 -22.43 4.66
CA PRO A 755 -16.69 -22.44 3.99
C PRO A 755 -17.72 -23.31 4.72
N PRO A 756 -18.89 -22.78 5.09
CA PRO A 756 -19.85 -23.46 5.96
C PRO A 756 -20.51 -24.67 5.28
N HIS A 757 -20.43 -24.76 3.95
CA HIS A 757 -21.07 -25.79 3.13
C HIS A 757 -20.06 -26.47 2.20
N PRO A 758 -19.23 -27.41 2.73
CA PRO A 758 -18.24 -28.11 1.93
C PRO A 758 -18.91 -29.04 0.90
N ASP A 759 -18.43 -29.02 -0.34
CA ASP A 759 -18.98 -29.84 -1.43
C ASP A 759 -18.41 -31.28 -1.51
N GLY A 760 -17.48 -31.62 -0.62
CA GLY A 760 -16.82 -32.92 -0.54
C GLY A 760 -15.86 -33.25 -1.69
N ARG A 761 -15.57 -32.28 -2.58
CA ARG A 761 -14.65 -32.42 -3.72
C ARG A 761 -13.48 -31.44 -3.63
N ARG A 762 -13.74 -30.16 -3.36
CA ARG A 762 -12.74 -29.09 -3.31
C ARG A 762 -12.11 -29.00 -1.92
N ALA A 763 -10.87 -28.52 -1.88
CA ALA A 763 -10.15 -28.30 -0.63
C ALA A 763 -10.62 -26.98 0.03
N LEU A 764 -10.93 -27.04 1.33
CA LEU A 764 -11.38 -25.88 2.10
C LEU A 764 -10.18 -25.05 2.56
N VAL A 765 -10.23 -23.73 2.39
CA VAL A 765 -9.20 -22.79 2.90
C VAL A 765 -9.83 -21.58 3.58
N SER A 766 -9.08 -20.97 4.48
CA SER A 766 -9.34 -19.60 4.96
C SER A 766 -8.48 -18.66 4.10
N GLY A 767 -9.07 -18.04 3.09
CA GLY A 767 -8.31 -17.25 2.10
C GLY A 767 -7.82 -15.93 2.61
N GLU A 768 -8.41 -15.43 3.71
CA GLU A 768 -7.97 -14.28 4.50
C GLU A 768 -8.46 -14.40 5.95
N TYR A 769 -7.60 -14.02 6.89
CA TYR A 769 -7.93 -13.82 8.30
C TYR A 769 -6.95 -12.90 9.01
N GLY A 770 -7.25 -12.54 10.26
CA GLY A 770 -6.38 -11.69 11.06
C GLY A 770 -6.83 -10.24 11.00
N GLY A 771 -6.05 -9.35 10.38
CA GLY A 771 -6.40 -7.93 10.36
C GLY A 771 -6.14 -7.20 11.69
N LEU A 772 -5.26 -7.74 12.54
CA LEU A 772 -4.88 -7.15 13.83
C LEU A 772 -4.04 -5.89 13.59
N GLY A 773 -4.66 -4.72 13.71
CA GLY A 773 -4.05 -3.43 13.46
C GLY A 773 -3.24 -2.95 14.65
N LEU A 774 -1.93 -2.77 14.45
CA LEU A 774 -1.04 -2.19 15.46
C LEU A 774 -0.29 -1.00 14.87
N ALA A 775 -0.70 0.21 15.19
CA ALA A 775 0.03 1.41 14.81
C ALA A 775 1.38 1.48 15.55
N VAL A 776 2.46 1.84 14.85
CA VAL A 776 3.79 2.02 15.46
C VAL A 776 4.24 3.46 15.19
N PRO A 777 4.44 4.30 16.24
CA PRO A 777 4.91 5.67 16.08
C PRO A 777 6.17 5.75 15.22
N GLY A 778 6.19 6.66 14.25
CA GLY A 778 7.31 6.80 13.30
C GLY A 778 7.26 5.91 12.06
N HIS A 779 6.32 4.96 12.00
CA HIS A 779 6.31 3.91 10.98
C HIS A 779 4.94 3.65 10.33
N ALA A 780 3.89 4.35 10.75
CA ALA A 780 2.53 4.23 10.22
C ALA A 780 2.24 5.31 9.18
N TRP A 781 1.45 4.98 8.15
CA TRP A 781 0.97 5.95 7.17
C TRP A 781 -0.05 6.91 7.77
N SER A 782 -0.29 8.03 7.08
CA SER A 782 -1.08 9.15 7.60
C SER A 782 -2.58 8.87 7.61
N VAL A 783 -3.09 8.19 6.57
CA VAL A 783 -4.44 7.57 6.56
C VAL A 783 -4.34 6.23 7.23
N GLN A 784 -5.36 5.84 8.01
CA GLN A 784 -5.34 4.58 8.75
C GLN A 784 -6.66 3.84 8.70
N GLN A 785 -6.52 2.52 8.61
CA GLN A 785 -7.56 1.53 8.76
C GLN A 785 -6.96 0.30 9.45
N SER A 786 -7.66 -0.21 10.44
CA SER A 786 -7.49 -1.55 10.98
C SER A 786 -8.80 -2.32 10.83
N TYR A 787 -8.74 -3.65 10.82
CA TYR A 787 -9.96 -4.46 10.95
C TYR A 787 -10.32 -4.66 12.42
N VAL A 788 -9.30 -4.72 13.29
CA VAL A 788 -9.42 -4.74 14.75
C VAL A 788 -8.22 -4.00 15.33
N ASP A 789 -8.47 -2.94 16.12
CA ASP A 789 -7.42 -2.30 16.91
C ASP A 789 -7.02 -3.20 18.09
N VAL A 790 -5.72 -3.29 18.34
CA VAL A 790 -5.16 -4.13 19.39
C VAL A 790 -4.37 -3.33 20.42
N ASP A 791 -4.38 -3.81 21.66
CA ASP A 791 -3.47 -3.32 22.67
C ASP A 791 -2.03 -3.76 22.29
N PRO A 792 -1.07 -2.83 22.14
CA PRO A 792 0.32 -3.17 21.84
C PRO A 792 0.94 -4.21 22.80
N SER A 793 0.48 -4.24 24.06
CA SER A 793 0.96 -5.17 25.07
C SER A 793 0.45 -6.61 24.89
N THR A 794 -0.70 -6.81 24.22
CA THR A 794 -1.30 -8.13 23.97
C THR A 794 -1.18 -8.59 22.52
N TYR A 795 -0.75 -7.73 21.60
CA TYR A 795 -0.72 -8.02 20.15
C TYR A 795 -0.17 -9.41 19.78
N THR A 796 0.93 -9.82 20.41
CA THR A 796 1.53 -11.13 20.13
C THR A 796 0.66 -12.29 20.63
N ASP A 797 0.03 -12.14 21.79
CA ASP A 797 -0.89 -13.16 22.33
C ASP A 797 -2.17 -13.26 21.48
N ASP A 798 -2.67 -12.12 21.00
CA ASP A 798 -3.83 -12.07 20.09
C ASP A 798 -3.52 -12.78 18.76
N TYR A 799 -2.33 -12.54 18.19
CA TYR A 799 -1.86 -13.28 17.02
C TYR A 799 -1.77 -14.80 17.28
N LEU A 800 -1.23 -15.20 18.43
CA LEU A 800 -1.12 -16.62 18.81
C LEU A 800 -2.49 -17.28 18.99
N GLN A 801 -3.49 -16.53 19.49
CA GLN A 801 -4.86 -17.01 19.56
C GLN A 801 -5.41 -17.30 18.16
N LYS A 802 -5.22 -16.39 17.20
CA LYS A 802 -5.66 -16.63 15.81
C LYS A 802 -4.93 -17.84 15.19
N LEU A 803 -3.64 -18.01 15.47
CA LEU A 803 -2.89 -19.19 15.01
C LEU A 803 -3.43 -20.51 15.62
N ALA A 804 -3.87 -20.50 16.88
CA ALA A 804 -4.51 -21.65 17.51
C ALA A 804 -5.87 -21.99 16.86
N GLU A 805 -6.65 -20.97 16.47
CA GLU A 805 -7.89 -21.13 15.71
C GLU A 805 -7.63 -21.76 14.33
N VAL A 806 -6.59 -21.29 13.60
CA VAL A 806 -6.16 -21.91 12.33
C VAL A 806 -5.81 -23.39 12.53
N HIS A 807 -5.05 -23.71 13.58
CA HIS A 807 -4.71 -25.11 13.88
C HIS A 807 -5.96 -25.97 14.13
N ALA A 808 -6.97 -25.43 14.83
CA ALA A 808 -8.24 -26.12 15.01
C ALA A 808 -8.98 -26.37 13.69
N LEU A 809 -8.96 -25.40 12.75
CA LEU A 809 -9.55 -25.55 11.42
C LEU A 809 -8.80 -26.56 10.55
N ALA A 810 -7.47 -26.60 10.64
CA ALA A 810 -6.66 -27.61 9.94
C ALA A 810 -7.05 -29.05 10.36
N CYS A 811 -7.28 -29.26 11.66
CA CYS A 811 -7.78 -30.52 12.23
C CYS A 811 -9.19 -30.87 11.73
N LYS A 812 -10.02 -29.88 11.37
CA LYS A 812 -11.38 -30.06 10.83
C LYS A 812 -11.43 -30.24 9.31
N GLY A 813 -10.29 -30.25 8.62
CA GLY A 813 -10.25 -30.44 7.16
C GLY A 813 -9.70 -29.25 6.37
N GLY A 814 -9.35 -28.15 7.03
CA GLY A 814 -8.72 -27.00 6.37
C GLY A 814 -7.38 -27.35 5.71
N ASN A 815 -7.10 -26.73 4.57
CA ASN A 815 -5.91 -26.97 3.74
C ASN A 815 -4.97 -25.78 3.63
N GLY A 816 -5.41 -24.60 4.04
CA GLY A 816 -4.60 -23.41 4.05
C GLY A 816 -5.25 -22.28 4.82
N ALA A 817 -4.43 -21.31 5.21
CA ALA A 817 -4.86 -20.09 5.86
C ALA A 817 -3.91 -18.96 5.43
N VAL A 818 -4.48 -17.80 5.12
CA VAL A 818 -3.73 -16.62 4.69
C VAL A 818 -3.94 -15.49 5.70
N TYR A 819 -2.88 -15.12 6.42
CA TYR A 819 -2.96 -13.98 7.34
C TYR A 819 -2.82 -12.66 6.59
N THR A 820 -3.72 -11.73 6.83
CA THR A 820 -3.65 -10.35 6.34
C THR A 820 -2.89 -9.52 7.37
N GLN A 821 -1.61 -9.18 7.18
CA GLN A 821 -0.71 -9.36 6.01
C GLN A 821 0.80 -9.31 6.39
N ILE A 822 1.76 -9.48 5.45
CA ILE A 822 3.20 -9.51 5.78
C ILE A 822 3.76 -8.18 6.29
N SER A 823 3.31 -7.07 5.72
CA SER A 823 3.70 -5.71 6.09
C SER A 823 2.49 -4.79 6.06
N ASP A 824 2.53 -3.70 6.82
CA ASP A 824 1.56 -2.62 6.65
C ASP A 824 1.67 -2.09 5.23
N VAL A 825 0.56 -1.53 4.74
CA VAL A 825 0.50 -0.92 3.42
C VAL A 825 -0.43 0.27 3.48
N GLU A 826 0.15 1.46 3.36
CA GLU A 826 -0.57 2.73 3.46
C GLU A 826 -1.57 2.72 4.63
N GLY A 827 -2.87 2.81 4.34
CA GLY A 827 -3.94 2.76 5.34
C GLY A 827 -3.91 1.55 6.26
N GLU A 828 -3.50 0.38 5.78
CA GLU A 828 -3.66 -0.87 6.50
C GLU A 828 -2.51 -1.16 7.50
N LEU A 829 -2.83 -1.19 8.80
CA LEU A 829 -1.87 -1.38 9.91
C LEU A 829 -1.76 -2.83 10.43
N ASN A 830 -2.33 -3.77 9.68
CA ASN A 830 -2.46 -5.19 9.99
C ASN A 830 -1.24 -6.04 9.57
N GLY A 831 -0.13 -5.42 9.21
CA GLY A 831 1.10 -6.09 8.84
C GLY A 831 1.89 -6.66 10.02
N LEU A 832 2.55 -7.81 9.80
CA LEU A 832 3.55 -8.34 10.75
C LEU A 832 4.85 -7.50 10.79
N LEU A 833 5.06 -6.68 9.77
CA LEU A 833 6.12 -5.69 9.62
C LEU A 833 5.51 -4.30 9.43
N THR A 834 6.22 -3.24 9.82
CA THR A 834 5.84 -1.88 9.41
C THR A 834 6.02 -1.67 7.91
N TYR A 835 5.36 -0.66 7.33
CA TYR A 835 5.38 -0.42 5.88
C TYR A 835 6.80 -0.15 5.36
N ASP A 836 7.64 0.48 6.16
CA ASP A 836 9.06 0.72 5.86
C ASP A 836 10.00 -0.46 6.16
N ARG A 837 9.44 -1.60 6.62
CA ARG A 837 10.14 -2.84 7.01
C ARG A 837 11.21 -2.62 8.10
N LYS A 838 11.11 -1.56 8.90
CA LYS A 838 12.08 -1.30 9.99
C LYS A 838 11.73 -1.99 11.29
N VAL A 839 10.45 -2.23 11.56
CA VAL A 839 9.98 -2.88 12.79
C VAL A 839 9.26 -4.19 12.46
N VAL A 840 9.62 -5.23 13.20
CA VAL A 840 8.86 -6.48 13.27
C VAL A 840 7.92 -6.34 14.46
N LYS A 841 6.61 -6.42 14.23
CA LYS A 841 5.61 -6.14 15.28
C LYS A 841 5.46 -7.28 16.29
N LEU A 842 5.73 -8.52 15.86
CA LEU A 842 5.74 -9.70 16.73
C LEU A 842 7.00 -9.75 17.59
N ALA A 843 6.87 -10.17 18.85
CA ALA A 843 8.01 -10.25 19.76
C ALA A 843 9.11 -11.24 19.26
N PRO A 844 10.42 -10.97 19.50
CA PRO A 844 11.52 -11.75 18.93
C PRO A 844 11.63 -13.22 19.39
N LEU A 845 10.92 -13.65 20.44
CA LEU A 845 10.99 -15.04 20.92
C LEU A 845 10.29 -16.06 20.01
N PHE A 846 9.54 -15.60 19.01
CA PHE A 846 8.58 -16.41 18.25
C PHE A 846 9.03 -16.89 16.87
N TRP A 847 10.27 -16.61 16.46
CA TRP A 847 10.79 -17.21 15.22
C TRP A 847 10.68 -18.73 15.34
N LEU A 848 9.85 -19.34 14.49
CA LEU A 848 9.66 -20.79 14.39
C LEU A 848 11.00 -21.43 14.00
N LYS A 849 11.89 -21.64 14.97
CA LYS A 849 13.21 -22.22 14.72
C LYS A 849 13.02 -23.63 14.17
N PRO A 850 13.73 -24.02 13.09
CA PRO A 850 13.79 -25.41 12.71
C PRO A 850 14.42 -26.21 13.88
N PRO A 851 13.93 -27.42 14.18
CA PRO A 851 14.50 -28.23 15.25
C PRO A 851 15.99 -28.48 14.96
N SER A 852 16.84 -28.16 15.93
CA SER A 852 18.26 -28.55 15.90
C SER A 852 18.35 -30.08 16.06
N PRO A 853 19.21 -30.77 15.29
CA PRO A 853 19.40 -32.22 15.45
C PRO A 853 20.27 -32.46 16.69
N GLY A 854 19.65 -32.63 17.86
CA GLY A 854 20.41 -33.00 19.07
C GLY A 854 19.68 -32.77 20.39
N HIS A 855 19.37 -33.89 21.04
CA HIS A 855 19.08 -34.08 22.46
C HIS A 855 17.78 -33.49 23.07
N GLY A 856 16.99 -34.41 23.61
CA GLY A 856 15.71 -34.16 24.26
C GLY A 856 15.85 -33.38 25.57
N ASN A 857 15.13 -32.26 25.62
CA ASN A 857 14.28 -31.79 26.72
C ASN A 857 13.82 -30.38 26.34
N LEU A 858 12.54 -30.22 25.98
CA LEU A 858 11.94 -28.90 25.73
C LEU A 858 11.31 -28.37 27.03
N PRO A 859 11.57 -27.11 27.44
CA PRO A 859 10.78 -26.45 28.49
C PRO A 859 9.38 -26.08 27.96
N ARG A 860 8.39 -26.08 28.85
CA ARG A 860 6.99 -25.68 28.59
C ARG A 860 6.97 -24.22 28.11
N GLY A 861 6.51 -23.99 26.88
CA GLY A 861 6.42 -22.66 26.27
C GLY A 861 6.75 -22.56 24.78
N ARG A 862 6.88 -23.67 24.03
CA ARG A 862 7.13 -23.66 22.58
C ARG A 862 6.08 -24.48 21.84
N LEU A 863 5.42 -23.86 20.84
CA LEU A 863 4.67 -24.59 19.82
C LEU A 863 5.65 -25.15 18.76
N PRO A 864 5.47 -26.40 18.30
CA PRO A 864 6.29 -26.97 17.24
C PRO A 864 6.07 -26.21 15.91
N GLY A 865 7.13 -26.07 15.12
CA GLY A 865 7.03 -25.50 13.77
C GLY A 865 6.15 -26.34 12.82
N PRO A 866 5.71 -25.78 11.67
CA PRO A 866 4.74 -26.40 10.77
C PRO A 866 5.16 -27.80 10.27
N SER A 867 6.45 -28.03 10.05
CA SER A 867 6.99 -29.33 9.61
C SER A 867 6.95 -30.41 10.72
N THR A 868 6.76 -30.00 11.97
CA THR A 868 6.66 -30.88 13.15
C THR A 868 5.25 -31.01 13.74
N MET A 869 4.23 -30.34 13.19
CA MET A 869 2.84 -30.51 13.64
C MET A 869 2.19 -31.83 13.16
N MET A 870 2.83 -32.61 12.28
CA MET A 870 2.25 -33.83 11.70
C MET A 870 2.95 -35.20 11.92
N PRO A 871 4.07 -35.40 12.66
CA PRO A 871 4.59 -36.76 12.82
C PRO A 871 3.78 -37.65 13.80
N GLY A 872 2.92 -37.07 14.64
CA GLY A 872 2.38 -37.76 15.82
C GLY A 872 1.03 -38.50 15.67
N LEU A 873 0.28 -38.28 14.59
CA LEU A 873 -1.13 -38.73 14.49
C LEU A 873 -1.37 -39.88 13.50
N LEU A 874 -0.31 -40.56 13.05
CA LEU A 874 -0.39 -41.71 12.12
C LEU A 874 0.23 -43.01 12.66
N ARG A 875 0.34 -43.19 13.99
CA ARG A 875 0.62 -44.51 14.58
C ARG A 875 -0.66 -45.10 15.16
N SER A 876 -1.17 -46.12 14.49
CA SER A 876 -2.24 -47.01 14.96
C SER A 876 -1.95 -47.56 16.36
N PRO A 877 -2.93 -47.74 17.24
CA PRO A 877 -2.84 -48.75 18.29
C PRO A 877 -3.28 -50.14 17.75
N PRO A 878 -2.82 -51.23 18.38
CA PRO A 878 -3.11 -52.62 17.97
C PRO A 878 -4.59 -53.00 17.99
#